data_AF-F7RPG8-F1
#
_entry.id   AF-F7RPG8-F1
#
_cell.length_a   1.000
_cell.length_b   1.000
_cell.length_c   1.000
_cell.angle_alpha   90.00
_cell.angle_beta   90.00
_cell.angle_gamma   90.00
#
_symmetry.space_group_name_H-M   'P 1'
#
loop_
_entity.id
_entity.type
_entity.pdbx_description
1 polymer ?
#
loop_
_entity_poly.entity_id
_entity_poly.type
_entity_poly.pdbx_seq_one_letter_code
_entity_poly.pdbx_strand_id
1 'polypeptide(L)'
;MRVPALNIAHLKLATFLGLFGLVLNLYPIPLFANVQLILGNAAVVIVAILLGPWYALFTALFTATGLMLAWSSAHVYLVFLLEALWLGFARRRDFPILYASICYWLLLGLPLMGLYLWLITGMPAYHIPFTTIKQAFNGIFYTTLGELCVVALPSLWHLKDRLVNHTRRTMSSQLSYLFILITTISLLASSLVFNHYFMDKQQVLINQNLDDTGISLSHATETYISTNTRTIASVGKFISVSGLPFEQWQLVLDSVQGLTPSFTNMFIANQDGEIVAGSPLEKLHQVNQLPQKVNVQNRDYFIQAFIHHNTFVSPVFIGHGVNKDIIIAISAPIFKEGSNTAIGIVQGSLDLSYFSNIDNQNQHHETQSIILLDEKQNIVYASERLGLQPLAPFNYVTGSTEYHTRLKLMDINQQEADTPEFIYAHHQLKNGWHLYVLEPFVPLLTLAQNQYTKTIILLLLSMVGAIIIAKAISRLTTTPLALLAQHFSQNKDGSFNDEKFEHELLDSSTPQEIYSLYESLEANQQTLLSHQLELEDKVKQRTIDLEIANGKLKDMAERDSLTNLYNRRYTEKQFLKIQDLCERGQDTIAVVLLDLDFFKKVNDTYGHLAGDECLKVMAQVLSSHFKRDVDLLCRYGGEEFVLVLPMCNSLNVEEHLNQFRTRLAKQIITDPATQNSFSVTVSIGALIADASYNASLDVWLKQADENLYKAKDRGRNCVVCTHIIEPI
;
A
#
# COMPACT_ATOMS: atom_id res chain seq x y z
N MET A 1 -7.25 28.20 5.80
CA MET A 1 -7.55 27.11 4.83
C MET A 1 -8.74 27.56 3.98
N ARG A 2 -8.58 27.73 2.65
CA ARG A 2 -9.72 27.96 1.76
C ARG A 2 -10.52 26.65 1.66
N VAL A 3 -11.82 26.69 1.91
CA VAL A 3 -12.72 25.55 1.62
C VAL A 3 -12.69 25.35 0.10
N PRO A 4 -12.28 24.18 -0.41
CA PRO A 4 -12.22 23.95 -1.85
C PRO A 4 -13.62 24.07 -2.45
N ALA A 5 -13.71 24.59 -3.68
CA ALA A 5 -14.97 24.61 -4.42
C ALA A 5 -15.58 23.19 -4.46
N LEU A 6 -16.88 23.10 -4.18
CA LEU A 6 -17.60 21.83 -4.05
C LEU A 6 -17.59 21.12 -5.42
N ASN A 7 -16.98 19.93 -5.49
CA ASN A 7 -16.98 19.13 -6.71
C ASN A 7 -18.15 18.13 -6.64
N ILE A 8 -19.13 18.30 -7.53
CA ILE A 8 -20.36 17.49 -7.55
C ILE A 8 -20.05 16.00 -7.78
N ALA A 9 -19.04 15.66 -8.59
CA ALA A 9 -18.66 14.27 -8.82
C ALA A 9 -18.07 13.62 -7.56
N HIS A 10 -17.22 14.36 -6.83
CA HIS A 10 -16.66 13.92 -5.54
C HIS A 10 -17.77 13.72 -4.49
N LEU A 11 -18.73 14.64 -4.43
CA LEU A 11 -19.86 14.51 -3.51
C LEU A 11 -20.73 13.29 -3.83
N LYS A 12 -21.02 13.03 -5.11
CA LYS A 12 -21.79 11.85 -5.55
C LYS A 12 -21.10 10.55 -5.13
N LEU A 13 -19.78 10.43 -5.37
CA LEU A 13 -19.01 9.25 -4.97
C LEU A 13 -19.00 9.07 -3.44
N ALA A 14 -18.72 10.15 -2.70
CA ALA A 14 -18.69 10.14 -1.24
C ALA A 14 -20.05 9.73 -0.64
N THR A 15 -21.16 10.20 -1.23
CA THR A 15 -22.54 9.85 -0.84
C THR A 15 -22.84 8.38 -1.15
N PHE A 16 -22.51 7.92 -2.35
CA PHE A 16 -22.74 6.51 -2.76
C PHE A 16 -22.00 5.54 -1.84
N LEU A 17 -20.69 5.77 -1.62
CA LEU A 17 -19.87 4.95 -0.73
C LEU A 17 -20.33 5.07 0.74
N GLY A 18 -20.80 6.26 1.15
CA GLY A 18 -21.35 6.48 2.49
C GLY A 18 -22.64 5.67 2.73
N LEU A 19 -23.59 5.71 1.79
CA LEU A 19 -24.81 4.92 1.86
C LEU A 19 -24.52 3.41 1.82
N PHE A 20 -23.59 2.97 0.97
CA PHE A 20 -23.15 1.58 0.94
C PHE A 20 -22.54 1.14 2.28
N GLY A 21 -21.65 1.95 2.84
CA GLY A 21 -21.06 1.70 4.15
C GLY A 21 -22.08 1.74 5.29
N LEU A 22 -23.10 2.60 5.22
CA LEU A 22 -24.22 2.63 6.16
C LEU A 22 -24.96 1.29 6.16
N VAL A 23 -25.35 0.78 4.98
CA VAL A 23 -26.06 -0.50 4.86
C VAL A 23 -25.24 -1.64 5.43
N LEU A 24 -23.93 -1.69 5.15
CA LEU A 24 -23.04 -2.70 5.73
C LEU A 24 -22.96 -2.59 7.26
N ASN A 25 -22.95 -1.37 7.79
CA ASN A 25 -22.86 -1.12 9.23
C ASN A 25 -24.19 -1.28 9.98
N LEU A 26 -25.33 -1.41 9.29
CA LEU A 26 -26.60 -1.81 9.91
C LEU A 26 -26.57 -3.29 10.33
N TYR A 27 -25.76 -4.11 9.67
CA TYR A 27 -25.64 -5.54 9.92
C TYR A 27 -24.17 -5.94 10.09
N PRO A 28 -23.51 -5.45 11.15
CA PRO A 28 -22.13 -5.84 11.43
C PRO A 28 -22.05 -7.34 11.69
N ILE A 29 -21.00 -8.00 11.21
CA ILE A 29 -20.92 -9.47 11.22
C ILE A 29 -20.64 -9.93 12.65
N PRO A 30 -21.53 -10.72 13.29
CA PRO A 30 -21.30 -11.22 14.64
C PRO A 30 -20.22 -12.30 14.63
N LEU A 31 -19.23 -12.17 15.50
CA LEU A 31 -18.15 -13.15 15.66
C LEU A 31 -18.38 -14.03 16.89
N PHE A 32 -18.60 -13.40 18.06
CA PHE A 32 -18.94 -14.06 19.32
C PHE A 32 -19.40 -13.03 20.36
N ALA A 33 -20.47 -13.29 21.10
CA ALA A 33 -21.00 -12.35 22.11
C ALA A 33 -21.18 -10.93 21.50
N ASN A 34 -20.65 -9.90 22.16
CA ASN A 34 -20.73 -8.50 21.70
C ASN A 34 -19.58 -8.15 20.72
N VAL A 35 -18.83 -9.15 20.23
CA VAL A 35 -17.75 -8.98 19.25
C VAL A 35 -18.32 -9.03 17.84
N GLN A 36 -18.23 -7.91 17.13
CA GLN A 36 -18.72 -7.76 15.76
C GLN A 36 -17.65 -7.12 14.87
N LEU A 37 -17.60 -7.55 13.62
CA LEU A 37 -16.70 -7.05 12.58
C LEU A 37 -17.37 -5.94 11.79
N ILE A 38 -16.69 -4.80 11.67
CA ILE A 38 -17.18 -3.62 10.94
C ILE A 38 -16.50 -3.54 9.58
N LEU A 39 -17.28 -3.57 8.50
CA LEU A 39 -16.76 -3.48 7.13
C LEU A 39 -17.07 -2.15 6.45
N GLY A 40 -18.18 -1.49 6.81
CA GLY A 40 -18.65 -0.29 6.12
C GLY A 40 -17.68 0.89 6.21
N ASN A 41 -16.87 0.98 7.26
CA ASN A 41 -15.88 2.03 7.41
C ASN A 41 -14.73 1.96 6.38
N ALA A 42 -14.55 0.84 5.65
CA ALA A 42 -13.64 0.79 4.51
C ALA A 42 -13.98 1.84 3.44
N ALA A 43 -15.28 2.16 3.29
CA ALA A 43 -15.75 3.22 2.40
C ALA A 43 -15.17 4.60 2.78
N VAL A 44 -15.09 4.90 4.07
CA VAL A 44 -14.49 6.16 4.58
C VAL A 44 -13.03 6.24 4.21
N VAL A 45 -12.30 5.13 4.34
CA VAL A 45 -10.87 5.04 4.02
C VAL A 45 -10.61 5.24 2.53
N ILE A 46 -11.41 4.61 1.67
CA ILE A 46 -11.36 4.81 0.22
C ILE A 46 -11.56 6.29 -0.12
N VAL A 47 -12.58 6.93 0.46
CA VAL A 47 -12.86 8.36 0.25
C VAL A 47 -11.74 9.25 0.81
N ALA A 48 -11.17 8.90 1.97
CA ALA A 48 -10.04 9.64 2.55
C ALA A 48 -8.80 9.60 1.63
N ILE A 49 -8.51 8.46 1.02
CA ILE A 49 -7.39 8.29 0.09
C ILE A 49 -7.59 9.11 -1.20
N LEU A 50 -8.81 9.08 -1.76
CA LEU A 50 -9.11 9.65 -3.07
C LEU A 50 -9.45 11.15 -3.01
N LEU A 51 -10.23 11.57 -2.00
CA LEU A 51 -10.91 12.88 -1.94
C LEU A 51 -10.49 13.73 -0.73
N GLY A 52 -9.90 13.14 0.30
CA GLY A 52 -9.33 13.84 1.45
C GLY A 52 -10.29 14.02 2.63
N PRO A 53 -9.93 14.85 3.62
CA PRO A 53 -10.53 14.83 4.97
C PRO A 53 -12.00 15.25 5.01
N TRP A 54 -12.40 16.24 4.22
CA TRP A 54 -13.77 16.76 4.29
C TRP A 54 -14.81 15.83 3.67
N TYR A 55 -14.47 15.22 2.53
CA TYR A 55 -15.34 14.19 1.93
C TYR A 55 -15.33 12.92 2.78
N ALA A 56 -14.19 12.56 3.39
CA ALA A 56 -14.13 11.42 4.31
C ALA A 56 -14.99 11.64 5.54
N LEU A 57 -14.95 12.83 6.15
CA LEU A 57 -15.83 13.20 7.26
C LEU A 57 -17.31 13.09 6.86
N PHE A 58 -17.66 13.58 5.67
CA PHE A 58 -19.03 13.48 5.15
C PHE A 58 -19.47 12.02 4.94
N THR A 59 -18.62 11.18 4.34
CA THR A 59 -18.88 9.73 4.21
C THR A 59 -19.01 9.06 5.58
N ALA A 60 -18.17 9.44 6.55
CA ALA A 60 -18.16 8.87 7.89
C ALA A 60 -19.42 9.18 8.69
N LEU A 61 -20.12 10.29 8.40
CA LEU A 61 -21.44 10.54 9.01
C LEU A 61 -22.42 9.40 8.68
N PHE A 62 -22.49 8.97 7.42
CA PHE A 62 -23.36 7.86 7.02
C PHE A 62 -22.95 6.54 7.67
N THR A 63 -21.66 6.20 7.62
CA THR A 63 -21.20 4.91 8.16
C THR A 63 -21.33 4.86 9.68
N ALA A 64 -21.09 5.98 10.38
CA ALA A 64 -21.32 6.11 11.82
C ALA A 64 -22.81 6.08 12.17
N THR A 65 -23.70 6.64 11.34
CA THR A 65 -25.15 6.51 11.54
C THR A 65 -25.62 5.06 11.44
N GLY A 66 -25.08 4.27 10.51
CA GLY A 66 -25.35 2.83 10.45
C GLY A 66 -24.99 2.12 11.77
N LEU A 67 -23.82 2.41 12.32
CA LEU A 67 -23.39 1.86 13.61
C LEU A 67 -24.19 2.40 14.80
N MET A 68 -24.61 3.66 14.78
CA MET A 68 -25.46 4.23 15.82
C MET A 68 -26.80 3.50 15.89
N LEU A 69 -27.39 3.17 14.74
CA LEU A 69 -28.64 2.42 14.67
C LEU A 69 -28.46 0.98 15.12
N ALA A 70 -27.32 0.35 14.79
CA ALA A 70 -27.02 -1.03 15.19
C ALA A 70 -26.66 -1.15 16.68
N TRP A 71 -25.92 -0.21 17.25
CA TRP A 71 -25.36 -0.28 18.61
C TRP A 71 -26.04 0.63 19.62
N SER A 72 -26.96 1.49 19.20
CA SER A 72 -27.63 2.49 20.05
C SER A 72 -26.67 3.34 20.90
N SER A 73 -25.46 3.63 20.39
CA SER A 73 -24.40 4.23 21.19
C SER A 73 -23.68 5.38 20.47
N ALA A 74 -23.70 6.56 21.08
CA ALA A 74 -23.27 7.81 20.44
C ALA A 74 -21.74 7.93 20.23
N HIS A 75 -20.92 7.11 20.90
CA HIS A 75 -19.45 7.14 20.75
C HIS A 75 -18.99 6.93 19.31
N VAL A 76 -19.77 6.24 18.49
CA VAL A 76 -19.44 5.95 17.09
C VAL A 76 -19.19 7.24 16.30
N TYR A 77 -19.96 8.29 16.55
CA TYR A 77 -19.74 9.58 15.88
C TYR A 77 -18.43 10.23 16.35
N LEU A 78 -18.16 10.22 17.65
CA LEU A 78 -16.95 10.80 18.21
C LEU A 78 -15.69 10.10 17.65
N VAL A 79 -15.65 8.77 17.73
CA VAL A 79 -14.46 7.98 17.39
C VAL A 79 -14.25 7.92 15.87
N PHE A 80 -15.28 7.65 15.07
CA PHE A 80 -15.08 7.40 13.64
C PHE A 80 -15.01 8.69 12.80
N LEU A 81 -15.66 9.79 13.22
CA LEU A 81 -15.51 11.07 12.52
C LEU A 81 -14.11 11.65 12.72
N LEU A 82 -13.54 11.52 13.92
CA LEU A 82 -12.16 11.92 14.20
C LEU A 82 -11.14 11.08 13.42
N GLU A 83 -11.36 9.77 13.31
CA GLU A 83 -10.53 8.90 12.48
C GLU A 83 -10.59 9.33 11.00
N ALA A 84 -11.78 9.59 10.46
CA ALA A 84 -11.96 10.02 9.08
C ALA A 84 -11.17 11.30 8.76
N LEU A 85 -11.20 12.28 9.67
CA LEU A 85 -10.40 13.50 9.57
C LEU A 85 -8.91 13.19 9.66
N TRP A 86 -8.49 12.39 10.64
CA TRP A 86 -7.10 12.01 10.85
C TRP A 86 -6.50 11.35 9.60
N LEU A 87 -7.18 10.35 9.04
CA LEU A 87 -6.74 9.65 7.83
C LEU A 87 -6.71 10.58 6.62
N GLY A 88 -7.73 11.43 6.43
CA GLY A 88 -7.76 12.36 5.32
C GLY A 88 -6.69 13.46 5.39
N PHE A 89 -6.35 13.95 6.59
CA PHE A 89 -5.23 14.90 6.76
C PHE A 89 -3.88 14.22 6.61
N ALA A 90 -3.71 13.00 7.12
CA ALA A 90 -2.51 12.19 6.91
C ALA A 90 -2.25 11.98 5.40
N ARG A 91 -3.32 11.67 4.64
CA ARG A 91 -3.24 11.50 3.18
C ARG A 91 -2.69 12.74 2.47
N ARG A 92 -3.14 13.95 2.86
CA ARG A 92 -2.67 15.21 2.26
C ARG A 92 -1.19 15.48 2.49
N ARG A 93 -0.58 14.84 3.49
CA ARG A 93 0.85 14.92 3.80
C ARG A 93 1.64 13.73 3.23
N ASP A 94 1.06 12.99 2.28
CA ASP A 94 1.62 11.76 1.70
C ASP A 94 1.96 10.68 2.75
N PHE A 95 1.38 10.74 3.95
CA PHE A 95 1.62 9.76 5.00
C PHE A 95 0.86 8.45 4.69
N PRO A 96 1.48 7.27 4.84
CA PRO A 96 0.81 5.99 4.56
C PRO A 96 -0.39 5.74 5.49
N ILE A 97 -1.50 5.29 4.94
CA ILE A 97 -2.80 5.30 5.63
C ILE A 97 -2.92 4.22 6.69
N LEU A 98 -2.40 3.01 6.43
CA LEU A 98 -2.28 1.97 7.46
C LEU A 98 -1.55 2.47 8.70
N TYR A 99 -0.40 3.15 8.53
CA TYR A 99 0.35 3.70 9.66
C TYR A 99 -0.42 4.84 10.34
N ALA A 100 -1.14 5.65 9.57
CA ALA A 100 -1.99 6.71 10.13
C ALA A 100 -3.08 6.12 11.04
N SER A 101 -3.73 5.03 10.63
CA SER A 101 -4.73 4.29 11.40
C SER A 101 -4.14 3.72 12.69
N ILE A 102 -2.98 3.06 12.62
CA ILE A 102 -2.28 2.54 13.81
C ILE A 102 -1.96 3.68 14.79
N CYS A 103 -1.42 4.80 14.32
CA CYS A 103 -1.14 5.97 15.16
C CYS A 103 -2.42 6.56 15.76
N TYR A 104 -3.50 6.65 14.98
CA TYR A 104 -4.78 7.14 15.47
C TYR A 104 -5.28 6.29 16.63
N TRP A 105 -5.34 4.98 16.46
CA TRP A 105 -5.86 4.08 17.48
C TRP A 105 -4.99 4.06 18.72
N LEU A 106 -3.66 4.08 18.59
CA LEU A 106 -2.76 4.12 19.73
C LEU A 106 -2.82 5.43 20.52
N LEU A 107 -2.85 6.58 19.83
CA LEU A 107 -2.71 7.88 20.47
C LEU A 107 -4.04 8.52 20.88
N LEU A 108 -5.12 8.22 20.15
CA LEU A 108 -6.39 8.93 20.31
C LEU A 108 -7.57 7.96 20.41
N GLY A 109 -7.72 7.01 19.49
CA GLY A 109 -8.87 6.09 19.45
C GLY A 109 -9.03 5.24 20.72
N LEU A 110 -7.99 4.52 21.14
CA LEU A 110 -8.01 3.69 22.34
C LEU A 110 -8.24 4.51 23.63
N PRO A 111 -7.49 5.60 23.91
CA PRO A 111 -7.75 6.42 25.09
C PRO A 111 -9.16 7.02 25.11
N LEU A 112 -9.64 7.52 23.97
CA LEU A 112 -10.95 8.16 23.86
C LEU A 112 -12.08 7.16 24.09
N MET A 113 -11.98 5.97 23.49
CA MET A 113 -12.95 4.89 23.68
C MET A 113 -12.91 4.36 25.12
N GLY A 114 -11.71 4.19 25.69
CA GLY A 114 -11.56 3.76 27.08
C GLY A 114 -12.18 4.75 28.07
N LEU A 115 -11.96 6.05 27.85
CA LEU A 115 -12.56 7.12 28.64
C LEU A 115 -14.09 7.13 28.50
N TYR A 116 -14.63 6.95 27.28
CA TYR A 116 -16.07 6.86 27.04
C TYR A 116 -16.69 5.69 27.80
N LEU A 117 -16.12 4.48 27.68
CA LEU A 117 -16.63 3.29 28.35
C LEU A 117 -16.55 3.40 29.88
N TRP A 118 -15.50 4.05 30.40
CA TRP A 118 -15.34 4.27 31.82
C TRP A 118 -16.34 5.29 32.39
N LEU A 119 -16.57 6.41 31.67
CA LEU A 119 -17.41 7.50 32.15
C LEU A 119 -18.91 7.30 31.90
N ILE A 120 -19.29 6.70 30.77
CA ILE A 120 -20.67 6.74 30.27
C ILE A 120 -21.37 5.40 30.42
N THR A 121 -20.71 4.28 30.13
CA THR A 121 -21.37 2.97 30.14
C THR A 121 -21.29 2.26 31.49
N GLY A 122 -20.51 2.77 32.46
CA GLY A 122 -20.34 2.14 33.78
C GLY A 122 -19.75 0.74 33.72
N MET A 123 -19.11 0.36 32.61
CA MET A 123 -18.62 -0.99 32.36
C MET A 123 -17.51 -1.34 33.37
N PRO A 124 -17.47 -2.57 33.91
CA PRO A 124 -16.41 -2.99 34.81
C PRO A 124 -15.01 -2.77 34.21
N ALA A 125 -14.09 -2.25 35.02
CA ALA A 125 -12.77 -1.84 34.57
C ALA A 125 -11.97 -2.95 33.85
N TYR A 126 -12.25 -4.22 34.16
CA TYR A 126 -11.57 -5.36 33.54
C TYR A 126 -12.02 -5.68 32.10
N HIS A 127 -13.18 -5.19 31.66
CA HIS A 127 -13.71 -5.38 30.30
C HIS A 127 -13.31 -4.27 29.32
N ILE A 128 -12.96 -3.09 29.83
CA ILE A 128 -12.63 -1.90 29.03
C ILE A 128 -11.42 -2.15 28.10
N PRO A 129 -10.29 -2.72 28.56
CA PRO A 129 -9.14 -2.95 27.68
C PRO A 129 -9.45 -3.87 26.50
N PHE A 130 -10.24 -4.93 26.75
CA PHE A 130 -10.63 -5.86 25.69
C PHE A 130 -11.51 -5.18 24.63
N THR A 131 -12.52 -4.43 25.07
CA THR A 131 -13.47 -3.74 24.17
C THR A 131 -12.79 -2.65 23.34
N THR A 132 -11.87 -1.90 23.94
CA THR A 132 -11.09 -0.87 23.24
C THR A 132 -10.13 -1.47 22.22
N ILE A 133 -9.34 -2.49 22.60
CA ILE A 133 -8.40 -3.18 21.72
C ILE A 133 -9.13 -3.81 20.52
N LYS A 134 -10.29 -4.43 20.73
CA LYS A 134 -11.15 -4.94 19.66
C LYS A 134 -11.48 -3.84 18.64
N GLN A 135 -11.77 -2.63 19.11
CA GLN A 135 -12.12 -1.54 18.20
C GLN A 135 -10.92 -1.08 17.36
N ALA A 136 -9.72 -1.04 17.94
CA ALA A 136 -8.50 -0.79 17.18
C ALA A 136 -8.25 -1.87 16.11
N PHE A 137 -8.54 -3.13 16.43
CA PHE A 137 -8.46 -4.22 15.45
C PHE A 137 -9.41 -4.00 14.27
N ASN A 138 -10.67 -3.64 14.52
CA ASN A 138 -11.62 -3.23 13.47
C ASN A 138 -11.04 -2.09 12.62
N GLY A 139 -10.53 -1.05 13.30
CA GLY A 139 -9.79 0.08 12.75
C GLY A 139 -8.76 -0.27 11.69
N ILE A 140 -7.83 -1.13 12.08
CA ILE A 140 -6.73 -1.58 11.24
C ILE A 140 -7.25 -2.47 10.10
N PHE A 141 -8.23 -3.34 10.36
CA PHE A 141 -8.81 -4.24 9.36
C PHE A 141 -9.47 -3.50 8.20
N TYR A 142 -10.46 -2.64 8.46
CA TYR A 142 -11.14 -1.93 7.37
C TYR A 142 -10.24 -0.90 6.69
N THR A 143 -9.23 -0.36 7.41
CA THR A 143 -8.23 0.51 6.80
C THR A 143 -7.38 -0.23 5.78
N THR A 144 -6.87 -1.40 6.17
CA THR A 144 -6.08 -2.24 5.26
C THR A 144 -6.91 -2.67 4.05
N LEU A 145 -8.17 -3.07 4.28
CA LEU A 145 -9.10 -3.44 3.22
C LEU A 145 -9.37 -2.29 2.25
N GLY A 146 -9.73 -1.11 2.77
CA GLY A 146 -10.02 0.07 1.96
C GLY A 146 -8.81 0.55 1.17
N GLU A 147 -7.62 0.54 1.77
CA GLU A 147 -6.38 0.91 1.07
C GLU A 147 -6.01 -0.10 -0.02
N LEU A 148 -6.16 -1.40 0.23
CA LEU A 148 -5.95 -2.44 -0.77
C LEU A 148 -6.93 -2.30 -1.94
N CYS A 149 -8.20 -1.96 -1.71
CA CYS A 149 -9.17 -1.70 -2.79
C CYS A 149 -8.74 -0.54 -3.69
N VAL A 150 -8.10 0.51 -3.14
CA VAL A 150 -7.61 1.63 -3.94
C VAL A 150 -6.36 1.24 -4.74
N VAL A 151 -5.43 0.50 -4.13
CA VAL A 151 -4.15 0.14 -4.76
C VAL A 151 -4.29 -1.00 -5.76
N ALA A 152 -5.08 -2.03 -5.47
CA ALA A 152 -5.23 -3.22 -6.31
C ALA A 152 -6.17 -3.01 -7.50
N LEU A 153 -7.10 -2.05 -7.43
CA LEU A 153 -8.11 -1.81 -8.47
C LEU A 153 -8.05 -0.37 -9.01
N PRO A 154 -6.90 0.10 -9.54
CA PRO A 154 -6.73 1.49 -9.96
C PRO A 154 -7.68 1.91 -11.09
N SER A 155 -8.13 0.96 -11.91
CA SER A 155 -9.09 1.17 -13.01
C SER A 155 -10.49 1.56 -12.55
N LEU A 156 -10.88 1.20 -11.31
CA LEU A 156 -12.18 1.60 -10.75
C LEU A 156 -12.22 3.08 -10.32
N TRP A 157 -11.05 3.71 -10.18
CA TRP A 157 -10.91 5.02 -9.51
C TRP A 157 -10.47 6.15 -10.46
N HIS A 158 -10.96 6.14 -11.71
CA HIS A 158 -10.74 7.21 -12.67
C HIS A 158 -11.61 8.43 -12.34
N LEU A 159 -11.11 9.31 -11.47
CA LEU A 159 -11.71 10.62 -11.18
C LEU A 159 -10.78 11.77 -11.55
N LYS A 160 -11.37 12.80 -12.17
CA LYS A 160 -10.73 14.10 -12.39
C LYS A 160 -10.52 14.80 -11.04
N ASP A 161 -9.34 15.36 -10.82
CA ASP A 161 -8.96 16.10 -9.60
C ASP A 161 -8.91 15.26 -8.29
N ARG A 162 -8.65 13.95 -8.40
CA ARG A 162 -8.32 13.12 -7.23
C ARG A 162 -7.01 13.55 -6.56
N LEU A 163 -6.86 13.28 -5.27
CA LEU A 163 -5.59 13.51 -4.57
C LEU A 163 -4.47 12.65 -5.18
N VAL A 164 -3.44 13.32 -5.70
CA VAL A 164 -2.22 12.70 -6.22
C VAL A 164 -1.10 12.88 -5.20
N ASN A 165 -0.21 11.90 -5.08
CA ASN A 165 0.97 12.03 -4.23
C ASN A 165 1.82 13.22 -4.70
N HIS A 166 2.23 14.08 -3.77
CA HIS A 166 3.17 15.16 -4.08
C HIS A 166 4.58 14.63 -4.23
N THR A 167 4.92 13.59 -3.48
CA THR A 167 6.22 12.91 -3.48
C THR A 167 6.15 11.60 -4.27
N ARG A 168 7.09 11.42 -5.21
CA ARG A 168 7.28 10.13 -5.88
C ARG A 168 7.97 9.18 -4.90
N ARG A 169 7.25 8.13 -4.48
CA ARG A 169 7.82 7.06 -3.66
C ARG A 169 8.73 6.19 -4.51
N THR A 170 9.82 5.68 -3.91
CA THR A 170 10.68 4.70 -4.58
C THR A 170 9.92 3.40 -4.83
N MET A 171 10.32 2.64 -5.86
CA MET A 171 9.73 1.33 -6.14
C MET A 171 9.83 0.40 -4.91
N SER A 172 10.95 0.45 -4.19
CA SER A 172 11.13 -0.27 -2.92
C SER A 172 10.08 0.10 -1.88
N SER A 173 9.84 1.40 -1.68
CA SER A 173 8.86 1.85 -0.71
C SER A 173 7.43 1.46 -1.10
N GLN A 174 7.11 1.41 -2.39
CA GLN A 174 5.78 0.99 -2.87
C GLN A 174 5.59 -0.52 -2.71
N LEU A 175 6.57 -1.32 -3.14
CA LEU A 175 6.51 -2.77 -3.10
C LEU A 175 6.46 -3.29 -1.65
N SER A 176 7.38 -2.82 -0.79
CA SER A 176 7.37 -3.17 0.64
C SER A 176 6.04 -2.84 1.31
N TYR A 177 5.47 -1.66 1.01
CA TYR A 177 4.20 -1.25 1.59
C TYR A 177 3.02 -2.11 1.09
N LEU A 178 2.99 -2.48 -0.20
CA LEU A 178 1.98 -3.40 -0.73
C LEU A 178 2.06 -4.78 -0.06
N PHE A 179 3.27 -5.32 0.12
CA PHE A 179 3.46 -6.57 0.86
C PHE A 179 2.97 -6.45 2.31
N ILE A 180 3.23 -5.34 2.98
CA ILE A 180 2.73 -5.08 4.34
C ILE A 180 1.20 -5.07 4.36
N LEU A 181 0.53 -4.42 3.39
CA LEU A 181 -0.93 -4.43 3.31
C LEU A 181 -1.49 -5.85 3.14
N ILE A 182 -0.96 -6.61 2.17
CA ILE A 182 -1.44 -7.97 1.85
C ILE A 182 -1.21 -8.92 3.04
N THR A 183 -0.04 -8.86 3.66
CA THR A 183 0.27 -9.68 4.83
C THR A 183 -0.58 -9.31 6.03
N THR A 184 -0.77 -8.01 6.29
CA THR A 184 -1.62 -7.52 7.40
C THR A 184 -3.06 -7.98 7.25
N ILE A 185 -3.69 -7.80 6.08
CA ILE A 185 -5.08 -8.25 5.89
C ILE A 185 -5.20 -9.78 6.00
N SER A 186 -4.23 -10.52 5.49
CA SER A 186 -4.22 -11.98 5.55
C SER A 186 -4.10 -12.49 7.00
N LEU A 187 -3.19 -11.90 7.78
CA LEU A 187 -3.01 -12.23 9.20
C LEU A 187 -4.27 -11.89 10.01
N LEU A 188 -4.85 -10.70 9.80
CA LEU A 188 -6.07 -10.29 10.51
C LEU A 188 -7.25 -11.19 10.14
N ALA A 189 -7.46 -11.49 8.85
CA ALA A 189 -8.52 -12.38 8.39
C ALA A 189 -8.35 -13.80 8.97
N SER A 190 -7.14 -14.35 8.92
CA SER A 190 -6.83 -15.66 9.50
C SER A 190 -7.08 -15.69 11.01
N SER A 191 -6.71 -14.62 11.72
CA SER A 191 -6.96 -14.48 13.16
C SER A 191 -8.45 -14.45 13.49
N LEU A 192 -9.25 -13.72 12.70
CA LEU A 192 -10.70 -13.66 12.87
C LEU A 192 -11.36 -15.03 12.66
N VAL A 193 -11.01 -15.73 11.58
CA VAL A 193 -11.55 -17.06 11.28
C VAL A 193 -11.17 -18.06 12.37
N PHE A 194 -9.90 -18.05 12.80
CA PHE A 194 -9.43 -18.93 13.86
C PHE A 194 -10.15 -18.68 15.19
N ASN A 195 -10.30 -17.42 15.60
CA ASN A 195 -11.02 -17.07 16.83
C ASN A 195 -12.50 -17.46 16.76
N HIS A 196 -13.17 -17.22 15.64
CA HIS A 196 -14.56 -17.61 15.44
C HIS A 196 -14.72 -19.14 15.53
N TYR A 197 -13.89 -19.90 14.82
CA TYR A 197 -13.90 -21.36 14.86
C TYR A 197 -13.62 -21.91 16.26
N PHE A 198 -12.62 -21.35 16.96
CA PHE A 198 -12.29 -21.73 18.32
C PHE A 198 -13.49 -21.53 19.26
N MET A 199 -14.12 -20.35 19.22
CA MET A 199 -15.26 -20.04 20.08
C MET A 199 -16.51 -20.85 19.73
N ASP A 200 -16.73 -21.15 18.45
CA ASP A 200 -17.83 -22.01 18.02
C ASP A 200 -17.66 -23.44 18.55
N LYS A 201 -16.44 -23.98 18.45
CA LYS A 201 -16.11 -25.31 18.96
C LYS A 201 -16.28 -25.40 20.48
N GLN A 202 -15.88 -24.37 21.23
CA GLN A 202 -16.07 -24.33 22.68
C GLN A 202 -17.56 -24.33 23.05
N GLN A 203 -18.40 -23.53 22.36
CA GLN A 203 -19.85 -23.54 22.59
C GLN A 203 -20.48 -24.90 22.31
N VAL A 204 -20.09 -25.56 21.20
CA VAL A 204 -20.61 -26.91 20.88
C VAL A 204 -20.23 -27.92 21.97
N LEU A 205 -18.97 -27.90 22.43
CA LEU A 205 -18.50 -28.81 23.47
C LEU A 205 -19.23 -28.61 24.80
N ILE A 206 -19.44 -27.35 25.20
CA ILE A 206 -20.16 -27.01 26.42
C ILE A 206 -21.63 -27.45 26.32
N ASN A 207 -22.29 -27.17 25.18
CA ASN A 207 -23.68 -27.57 24.99
C ASN A 207 -23.85 -29.10 25.02
N GLN A 208 -22.92 -29.84 24.39
CA GLN A 208 -22.90 -31.30 24.44
C GLN A 208 -22.70 -31.81 25.86
N ASN A 209 -21.74 -31.24 26.60
CA ASN A 209 -21.48 -31.63 27.98
C ASN A 209 -22.72 -31.40 28.87
N LEU A 210 -23.36 -30.23 28.78
CA LEU A 210 -24.58 -29.94 29.54
C LEU A 210 -25.72 -30.90 29.20
N ASP A 211 -25.90 -31.24 27.91
CA ASP A 211 -26.93 -32.17 27.45
C ASP A 211 -26.64 -33.61 27.91
N ASP A 212 -25.40 -34.08 27.79
CA ASP A 212 -24.97 -35.40 28.26
C ASP A 212 -25.16 -35.55 29.78
N THR A 213 -24.77 -34.54 30.54
CA THR A 213 -25.01 -34.46 31.99
C THR A 213 -26.51 -34.47 32.29
N GLY A 214 -27.29 -33.67 31.58
CA GLY A 214 -28.75 -33.61 31.72
C GLY A 214 -29.44 -34.94 31.45
N ILE A 215 -29.02 -35.68 30.42
CA ILE A 215 -29.51 -37.02 30.09
C ILE A 215 -29.16 -38.02 31.21
N SER A 216 -27.91 -38.03 31.66
CA SER A 216 -27.42 -38.93 32.71
C SER A 216 -28.20 -38.72 34.03
N LEU A 217 -28.33 -37.48 34.46
CA LEU A 217 -29.06 -37.08 35.67
C LEU A 217 -30.56 -37.36 35.55
N SER A 218 -31.16 -37.12 34.37
CA SER A 218 -32.56 -37.45 34.10
C SER A 218 -32.80 -38.94 34.25
N HIS A 219 -31.93 -39.78 33.68
CA HIS A 219 -32.03 -41.23 33.81
C HIS A 219 -31.86 -41.71 35.26
N ALA A 220 -30.92 -41.16 36.02
CA ALA A 220 -30.74 -41.48 37.43
C ALA A 220 -32.00 -41.11 38.24
N THR A 221 -32.54 -39.91 38.03
CA THR A 221 -33.75 -39.41 38.68
C THR A 221 -34.98 -40.26 38.34
N GLU A 222 -35.20 -40.57 37.06
CA GLU A 222 -36.31 -41.43 36.62
C GLU A 222 -36.19 -42.86 37.18
N THR A 223 -34.97 -43.40 37.23
CA THR A 223 -34.72 -44.73 37.77
C THR A 223 -35.03 -44.75 39.26
N TYR A 224 -34.61 -43.74 40.01
CA TYR A 224 -34.89 -43.61 41.43
C TYR A 224 -36.39 -43.50 41.71
N ILE A 225 -37.10 -42.59 41.03
CA ILE A 225 -38.54 -42.42 41.20
C ILE A 225 -39.30 -43.68 40.79
N SER A 226 -39.00 -44.27 39.64
CA SER A 226 -39.73 -45.44 39.14
C SER A 226 -39.46 -46.71 39.94
N THR A 227 -38.27 -46.86 40.52
CA THR A 227 -37.93 -47.99 41.40
C THR A 227 -38.72 -47.87 42.69
N ASN A 228 -38.70 -46.70 43.32
CA ASN A 228 -39.43 -46.47 44.57
C ASN A 228 -40.96 -46.50 44.39
N THR A 229 -41.46 -46.03 43.24
CA THR A 229 -42.87 -46.17 42.85
C THR A 229 -43.29 -47.64 42.73
N ARG A 230 -42.46 -48.47 42.08
CA ARG A 230 -42.69 -49.92 41.97
C ARG A 230 -42.63 -50.62 43.32
N THR A 231 -41.74 -50.20 44.22
CA THR A 231 -41.67 -50.71 45.59
C THR A 231 -43.00 -50.48 46.32
N ILE A 232 -43.49 -49.24 46.38
CA ILE A 232 -44.74 -48.91 47.08
C ILE A 232 -45.95 -49.64 46.47
N ALA A 233 -46.03 -49.69 45.13
CA ALA A 233 -47.07 -50.45 44.44
C ALA A 233 -47.02 -51.95 44.78
N SER A 234 -45.83 -52.52 44.88
CA SER A 234 -45.63 -53.93 45.24
C SER A 234 -46.03 -54.22 46.69
N VAL A 235 -45.74 -53.31 47.61
CA VAL A 235 -46.19 -53.41 49.01
C VAL A 235 -47.71 -53.37 49.10
N GLY A 236 -48.35 -52.40 48.43
CA GLY A 236 -49.81 -52.28 48.41
C GLY A 236 -50.46 -53.54 47.84
N LYS A 237 -49.93 -54.07 46.73
CA LYS A 237 -50.39 -55.31 46.12
C LYS A 237 -50.15 -56.53 47.00
N PHE A 238 -49.00 -56.65 47.66
CA PHE A 238 -48.69 -57.75 48.58
C PHE A 238 -49.70 -57.79 49.72
N ILE A 239 -49.92 -56.67 50.41
CA ILE A 239 -50.91 -56.58 51.49
C ILE A 239 -52.32 -56.94 50.98
N SER A 240 -52.69 -56.45 49.80
CA SER A 240 -54.00 -56.73 49.20
C SER A 240 -54.23 -58.22 48.90
N VAL A 241 -53.18 -58.94 48.46
CA VAL A 241 -53.26 -60.36 48.10
C VAL A 241 -53.12 -61.26 49.32
N SER A 242 -52.35 -60.86 50.33
CA SER A 242 -52.09 -61.69 51.51
C SER A 242 -53.22 -61.69 52.54
N GLY A 243 -54.17 -60.76 52.47
CA GLY A 243 -55.31 -60.71 53.40
C GLY A 243 -54.92 -60.49 54.88
N LEU A 244 -53.72 -59.95 55.13
CA LEU A 244 -53.15 -59.83 56.47
C LEU A 244 -54.01 -58.90 57.36
N PRO A 245 -54.24 -59.24 58.64
CA PRO A 245 -54.91 -58.34 59.57
C PRO A 245 -54.07 -57.09 59.85
N PHE A 246 -54.73 -55.98 60.20
CA PHE A 246 -54.10 -54.67 60.46
C PHE A 246 -52.89 -54.74 61.41
N GLU A 247 -52.94 -55.62 62.41
CA GLU A 247 -51.88 -55.84 63.42
C GLU A 247 -50.54 -56.27 62.79
N GLN A 248 -50.56 -56.93 61.64
CA GLN A 248 -49.36 -57.45 60.96
C GLN A 248 -48.79 -56.47 59.92
N TRP A 249 -49.52 -55.40 59.58
CA TRP A 249 -49.07 -54.42 58.59
C TRP A 249 -47.83 -53.65 59.04
N GLN A 250 -47.68 -53.45 60.35
CA GLN A 250 -46.48 -52.83 60.94
C GLN A 250 -45.21 -53.63 60.62
N LEU A 251 -45.26 -54.96 60.79
CA LEU A 251 -44.12 -55.84 60.50
C LEU A 251 -43.70 -55.80 59.03
N VAL A 252 -44.68 -55.69 58.12
CA VAL A 252 -44.42 -55.56 56.68
C VAL A 252 -43.70 -54.25 56.39
N LEU A 253 -44.17 -53.13 56.93
CA LEU A 253 -43.53 -51.83 56.71
C LEU A 253 -42.10 -51.78 57.26
N ASP A 254 -41.87 -52.29 58.47
CA ASP A 254 -40.54 -52.32 59.07
C ASP A 254 -39.56 -53.17 58.25
N SER A 255 -40.02 -54.33 57.73
CA SER A 255 -39.22 -55.17 56.84
C SER A 255 -38.90 -54.47 55.52
N VAL A 256 -39.86 -53.76 54.92
CA VAL A 256 -39.64 -53.05 53.65
C VAL A 256 -38.69 -51.89 53.86
N GLN A 257 -38.90 -51.05 54.87
CA GLN A 257 -38.04 -49.89 55.12
C GLN A 257 -36.60 -50.31 55.39
N GLY A 258 -36.38 -51.40 56.15
CA GLY A 258 -35.04 -51.94 56.38
C GLY A 258 -34.32 -52.42 55.11
N LEU A 259 -35.08 -52.83 54.08
CA LEU A 259 -34.55 -53.27 52.78
C LEU A 259 -34.47 -52.13 51.75
N THR A 260 -35.21 -51.04 51.94
CA THR A 260 -35.28 -49.90 51.01
C THR A 260 -34.98 -48.58 51.72
N PRO A 261 -33.70 -48.18 51.86
CA PRO A 261 -33.31 -46.95 52.54
C PRO A 261 -33.69 -45.66 51.78
N SER A 262 -34.44 -45.75 50.69
CA SER A 262 -34.90 -44.62 49.88
C SER A 262 -36.10 -43.87 50.48
N PHE A 263 -36.67 -44.33 51.59
CA PHE A 263 -37.79 -43.68 52.28
C PHE A 263 -37.40 -43.23 53.68
N THR A 264 -37.57 -41.94 53.97
CA THR A 264 -37.32 -41.36 55.31
C THR A 264 -38.36 -41.81 56.34
N ASN A 265 -39.55 -42.16 55.87
CA ASN A 265 -40.64 -42.76 56.62
C ASN A 265 -41.64 -43.41 55.65
N MET A 266 -42.40 -44.38 56.15
CA MET A 266 -43.48 -45.05 55.44
C MET A 266 -44.66 -45.22 56.39
N PHE A 267 -45.88 -45.20 55.88
CA PHE A 267 -47.06 -45.48 56.67
C PHE A 267 -48.18 -46.13 55.86
N ILE A 268 -49.14 -46.74 56.57
CA ILE A 268 -50.38 -47.23 56.01
C ILE A 268 -51.54 -46.50 56.68
N ALA A 269 -52.45 -45.97 55.85
CA ALA A 269 -53.68 -45.34 56.30
C ALA A 269 -54.89 -46.20 55.94
N ASN A 270 -55.88 -46.27 56.82
CA ASN A 270 -57.14 -46.97 56.58
C ASN A 270 -58.09 -46.13 55.68
N GLN A 271 -59.28 -46.67 55.39
CA GLN A 271 -60.33 -46.00 54.60
C GLN A 271 -60.76 -44.63 55.16
N ASP A 272 -60.63 -44.41 56.47
CA ASP A 272 -60.99 -43.16 57.15
C ASP A 272 -59.84 -42.14 57.17
N GLY A 273 -58.68 -42.50 56.58
CA GLY A 273 -57.49 -41.66 56.54
C GLY A 273 -56.70 -41.62 57.85
N GLU A 274 -56.99 -42.52 58.80
CA GLU A 274 -56.20 -42.68 60.02
C GLU A 274 -54.96 -43.54 59.73
N ILE A 275 -53.80 -43.11 60.24
CA ILE A 275 -52.55 -43.87 60.13
C ILE A 275 -52.59 -45.04 61.12
N VAL A 276 -52.57 -46.27 60.60
CA VAL A 276 -52.69 -47.51 61.40
C VAL A 276 -51.38 -48.28 61.56
N ALA A 277 -50.39 -48.02 60.70
CA ALA A 277 -49.04 -48.57 60.79
C ALA A 277 -48.03 -47.56 60.22
N GLY A 278 -46.80 -47.57 60.71
CA GLY A 278 -45.76 -46.63 60.26
C GLY A 278 -44.35 -47.00 60.67
N SER A 279 -43.39 -46.74 59.79
CA SER A 279 -41.97 -47.06 59.96
C SER A 279 -41.11 -45.80 59.65
N PRO A 280 -40.11 -45.43 60.46
CA PRO A 280 -39.71 -46.12 61.69
C PRO A 280 -40.77 -45.92 62.78
N LEU A 281 -40.94 -46.93 63.64
CA LEU A 281 -41.97 -46.97 64.68
C LEU A 281 -41.91 -45.74 65.61
N GLU A 282 -40.71 -45.21 65.86
CA GLU A 282 -40.46 -43.99 66.64
C GLU A 282 -41.25 -42.78 66.11
N LYS A 283 -41.29 -42.58 64.79
CA LYS A 283 -42.04 -41.47 64.18
C LYS A 283 -43.55 -41.67 64.33
N LEU A 284 -44.03 -42.91 64.23
CA LEU A 284 -45.45 -43.23 64.46
C LEU A 284 -45.87 -42.91 65.90
N HIS A 285 -45.04 -43.27 66.89
CA HIS A 285 -45.31 -42.96 68.30
C HIS A 285 -45.38 -41.44 68.54
N GLN A 286 -44.50 -40.67 67.93
CA GLN A 286 -44.52 -39.21 68.04
C GLN A 286 -45.78 -38.60 67.39
N VAL A 287 -46.21 -39.11 66.23
CA VAL A 287 -47.46 -38.68 65.57
C VAL A 287 -48.69 -38.98 66.43
N ASN A 288 -48.73 -40.15 67.08
CA ASN A 288 -49.83 -40.54 67.98
C ASN A 288 -49.88 -39.72 69.28
N GLN A 289 -48.81 -39.01 69.64
CA GLN A 289 -48.75 -38.13 70.82
C GLN A 289 -49.16 -36.69 70.51
N LEU A 290 -49.43 -36.34 69.25
CA LEU A 290 -49.89 -35.00 68.87
C LEU A 290 -51.31 -34.74 69.40
N PRO A 291 -51.62 -33.52 69.90
CA PRO A 291 -52.92 -33.17 70.47
C PRO A 291 -54.08 -33.21 69.45
N GLN A 292 -53.78 -33.14 68.15
CA GLN A 292 -54.70 -33.47 67.07
C GLN A 292 -54.23 -34.75 66.37
N LYS A 293 -55.15 -35.73 66.25
CA LYS A 293 -54.91 -36.92 65.42
C LYS A 293 -54.63 -36.48 63.98
N VAL A 294 -53.47 -36.89 63.45
CA VAL A 294 -53.11 -36.64 62.05
C VAL A 294 -53.97 -37.52 61.15
N ASN A 295 -54.78 -36.90 60.29
CA ASN A 295 -55.61 -37.56 59.29
C ASN A 295 -55.17 -37.13 57.89
N VAL A 296 -55.06 -38.09 56.96
CA VAL A 296 -54.53 -37.88 55.62
C VAL A 296 -55.60 -37.89 54.53
N GLN A 297 -56.89 -37.99 54.86
CA GLN A 297 -57.98 -38.16 53.88
C GLN A 297 -58.06 -37.01 52.85
N ASN A 298 -57.72 -35.79 53.25
CA ASN A 298 -57.72 -34.59 52.39
C ASN A 298 -56.42 -34.42 51.59
N ARG A 299 -55.48 -35.37 51.63
CA ARG A 299 -54.20 -35.27 50.95
C ARG A 299 -54.30 -35.78 49.53
N ASP A 300 -53.67 -35.08 48.59
CA ASP A 300 -53.62 -35.49 47.18
C ASP A 300 -53.17 -36.94 47.02
N TYR A 301 -52.10 -37.36 47.73
CA TYR A 301 -51.63 -38.75 47.65
C TYR A 301 -52.65 -39.76 48.20
N PHE A 302 -53.47 -39.40 49.18
CA PHE A 302 -54.54 -40.27 49.68
C PHE A 302 -55.68 -40.34 48.68
N ILE A 303 -56.14 -39.19 48.18
CA ILE A 303 -57.23 -39.13 47.20
C ILE A 303 -56.85 -39.89 45.93
N GLN A 304 -55.65 -39.68 45.40
CA GLN A 304 -55.19 -40.33 44.17
C GLN A 304 -55.05 -41.85 44.35
N ALA A 305 -54.48 -42.31 45.46
CA ALA A 305 -54.34 -43.74 45.70
C ALA A 305 -55.65 -44.42 46.10
N PHE A 306 -56.38 -43.87 47.07
CA PHE A 306 -57.58 -44.50 47.63
C PHE A 306 -58.82 -44.35 46.74
N ILE A 307 -59.12 -43.13 46.26
CA ILE A 307 -60.35 -42.86 45.50
C ILE A 307 -60.17 -43.19 44.02
N HIS A 308 -59.03 -42.78 43.44
CA HIS A 308 -58.76 -42.98 42.02
C HIS A 308 -58.02 -44.28 41.71
N HIS A 309 -57.60 -45.04 42.73
CA HIS A 309 -56.90 -46.33 42.58
C HIS A 309 -55.57 -46.23 41.81
N ASN A 310 -54.95 -45.06 41.80
CA ASN A 310 -53.70 -44.83 41.08
C ASN A 310 -52.50 -44.96 42.01
N THR A 311 -51.43 -45.62 41.55
CA THR A 311 -50.13 -45.37 42.17
C THR A 311 -49.70 -43.95 41.82
N PHE A 312 -49.43 -43.14 42.82
CA PHE A 312 -49.26 -41.70 42.66
C PHE A 312 -47.99 -41.20 43.34
N VAL A 313 -47.25 -40.35 42.62
CA VAL A 313 -46.11 -39.57 43.12
C VAL A 313 -46.58 -38.13 43.26
N SER A 314 -46.54 -37.58 44.46
CA SER A 314 -46.98 -36.21 44.70
C SER A 314 -45.97 -35.18 44.18
N PRO A 315 -46.41 -33.94 43.91
CA PRO A 315 -45.52 -32.78 43.91
C PRO A 315 -44.83 -32.62 45.28
N VAL A 316 -43.85 -31.73 45.36
CA VAL A 316 -43.13 -31.45 46.61
C VAL A 316 -44.03 -30.66 47.57
N PHE A 317 -44.12 -31.08 48.83
CA PHE A 317 -44.94 -30.41 49.84
C PHE A 317 -44.39 -30.59 51.26
N ILE A 318 -44.92 -29.81 52.21
CA ILE A 318 -44.54 -29.90 53.63
C ILE A 318 -45.35 -31.00 54.32
N GLY A 319 -44.67 -32.01 54.86
CA GLY A 319 -45.26 -33.08 55.66
C GLY A 319 -45.92 -32.56 56.94
N HIS A 320 -46.96 -33.24 57.41
CA HIS A 320 -47.71 -32.87 58.63
C HIS A 320 -47.37 -33.75 59.84
N GLY A 321 -46.11 -34.16 59.95
CA GLY A 321 -45.57 -34.90 61.09
C GLY A 321 -44.96 -33.98 62.15
N VAL A 322 -44.17 -34.59 63.05
CA VAL A 322 -43.51 -33.90 64.17
C VAL A 322 -42.43 -32.92 63.69
N ASN A 323 -41.75 -33.25 62.59
CA ASN A 323 -40.92 -32.32 61.84
C ASN A 323 -41.63 -31.90 60.55
N LYS A 324 -41.59 -30.60 60.22
CA LYS A 324 -42.13 -30.03 58.97
C LYS A 324 -41.17 -30.29 57.81
N ASP A 325 -40.84 -31.57 57.59
CA ASP A 325 -39.92 -31.98 56.55
C ASP A 325 -40.55 -31.77 55.16
N ILE A 326 -39.74 -31.33 54.21
CA ILE A 326 -40.11 -31.26 52.81
C ILE A 326 -40.04 -32.67 52.24
N ILE A 327 -41.14 -33.17 51.71
CA ILE A 327 -41.26 -34.56 51.27
C ILE A 327 -41.92 -34.65 49.89
N ILE A 328 -41.64 -35.78 49.24
CA ILE A 328 -42.40 -36.28 48.10
C ILE A 328 -43.03 -37.60 48.52
N ALA A 329 -44.35 -37.70 48.42
CA ALA A 329 -45.11 -38.87 48.82
C ALA A 329 -45.34 -39.78 47.60
N ILE A 330 -44.93 -41.04 47.73
CA ILE A 330 -45.31 -42.10 46.80
C ILE A 330 -46.37 -42.95 47.49
N SER A 331 -47.51 -43.16 46.84
CA SER A 331 -48.67 -43.84 47.43
C SER A 331 -49.27 -44.87 46.49
N ALA A 332 -49.82 -45.95 47.05
CA ALA A 332 -50.55 -46.98 46.31
C ALA A 332 -51.77 -47.50 47.10
N PRO A 333 -52.86 -47.86 46.41
CA PRO A 333 -54.03 -48.45 47.06
C PRO A 333 -53.72 -49.83 47.66
N ILE A 334 -54.43 -50.13 48.74
CA ILE A 334 -54.56 -51.46 49.33
C ILE A 334 -56.01 -51.89 49.12
N PHE A 335 -56.23 -53.02 48.45
CA PHE A 335 -57.54 -53.59 48.17
C PHE A 335 -57.88 -54.70 49.15
N LYS A 336 -59.18 -54.90 49.40
CA LYS A 336 -59.68 -56.06 50.12
C LYS A 336 -59.42 -57.32 49.31
N GLU A 337 -59.00 -58.40 49.99
CA GLU A 337 -58.73 -59.69 49.36
C GLU A 337 -59.90 -60.15 48.48
N GLY A 338 -59.61 -60.50 47.22
CA GLY A 338 -60.60 -60.95 46.24
C GLY A 338 -61.58 -59.88 45.75
N SER A 339 -61.35 -58.59 46.04
CA SER A 339 -62.22 -57.48 45.66
C SER A 339 -61.42 -56.29 45.11
N ASN A 340 -62.05 -55.44 44.31
CA ASN A 340 -61.51 -54.15 43.88
C ASN A 340 -61.86 -52.99 44.83
N THR A 341 -62.42 -53.29 46.00
CA THR A 341 -62.71 -52.26 47.01
C THR A 341 -61.44 -51.89 47.76
N ALA A 342 -60.98 -50.63 47.63
CA ALA A 342 -59.87 -50.11 48.42
C ALA A 342 -60.26 -50.03 49.91
N ILE A 343 -59.36 -50.47 50.78
CA ILE A 343 -59.52 -50.47 52.25
C ILE A 343 -58.47 -49.61 52.97
N GLY A 344 -57.54 -49.03 52.21
CA GLY A 344 -56.51 -48.14 52.70
C GLY A 344 -55.48 -47.82 51.62
N ILE A 345 -54.40 -47.17 52.02
CA ILE A 345 -53.25 -46.88 51.16
C ILE A 345 -51.95 -47.17 51.90
N VAL A 346 -50.92 -47.55 51.16
CA VAL A 346 -49.53 -47.49 51.63
C VAL A 346 -48.88 -46.23 51.07
N GLN A 347 -48.10 -45.54 51.88
CA GLN A 347 -47.34 -44.35 51.50
C GLN A 347 -45.88 -44.49 51.95
N GLY A 348 -44.96 -44.01 51.12
CA GLY A 348 -43.57 -43.78 51.49
C GLY A 348 -43.15 -42.34 51.17
N SER A 349 -42.50 -41.69 52.13
CA SER A 349 -41.90 -40.37 51.97
C SER A 349 -40.49 -40.50 51.45
N LEU A 350 -40.28 -40.11 50.20
CA LEU A 350 -39.01 -40.26 49.48
C LEU A 350 -37.89 -39.46 50.15
N ASP A 351 -36.68 -40.01 50.19
CA ASP A 351 -35.50 -39.32 50.68
C ASP A 351 -34.91 -38.38 49.62
N LEU A 352 -35.03 -37.08 49.87
CA LEU A 352 -34.52 -36.04 48.97
C LEU A 352 -33.00 -35.90 49.02
N SER A 353 -32.32 -36.49 50.02
CA SER A 353 -30.85 -36.48 50.11
C SER A 353 -30.18 -37.18 48.92
N TYR A 354 -30.90 -38.10 48.27
CA TYR A 354 -30.46 -38.78 47.06
C TYR A 354 -30.07 -37.79 45.94
N PHE A 355 -30.86 -36.74 45.74
CA PHE A 355 -30.57 -35.75 44.70
C PHE A 355 -29.31 -34.95 45.01
N SER A 356 -29.09 -34.64 46.29
CA SER A 356 -27.83 -34.04 46.73
C SER A 356 -26.63 -34.97 46.52
N ASN A 357 -26.80 -36.28 46.72
CA ASN A 357 -25.72 -37.24 46.48
C ASN A 357 -25.38 -37.38 45.00
N ILE A 358 -26.37 -37.37 44.10
CA ILE A 358 -26.10 -37.37 42.66
C ILE A 358 -25.43 -36.05 42.23
N ASP A 359 -25.89 -34.90 42.73
CA ASP A 359 -25.24 -33.61 42.44
C ASP A 359 -23.77 -33.62 42.90
N ASN A 360 -23.50 -34.14 44.10
CA ASN A 360 -22.15 -34.28 44.62
C ASN A 360 -21.30 -35.27 43.81
N GLN A 361 -21.87 -36.35 43.27
CA GLN A 361 -21.14 -37.26 42.38
C GLN A 361 -20.86 -36.66 41.01
N ASN A 362 -21.65 -35.67 40.59
CA ASN A 362 -21.43 -34.90 39.37
C ASN A 362 -20.30 -33.85 39.49
N GLN A 363 -19.64 -33.75 40.65
CA GLN A 363 -18.55 -32.79 40.94
C GLN A 363 -17.29 -32.94 40.07
N HIS A 364 -17.22 -33.91 39.14
CA HIS A 364 -16.20 -33.89 38.08
C HIS A 364 -16.34 -32.67 37.16
N HIS A 365 -17.51 -32.02 37.15
CA HIS A 365 -17.76 -30.74 36.49
C HIS A 365 -17.95 -29.64 37.55
N GLU A 366 -16.85 -29.16 38.15
CA GLU A 366 -16.81 -28.24 39.31
C GLU A 366 -17.76 -27.03 39.23
N THR A 367 -18.13 -26.58 38.03
CA THR A 367 -18.94 -25.38 37.78
C THR A 367 -20.43 -25.64 37.54
N GLN A 368 -20.86 -26.88 37.29
CA GLN A 368 -22.25 -27.18 36.92
C GLN A 368 -23.19 -27.29 38.12
N SER A 369 -24.37 -26.66 38.05
CA SER A 369 -25.42 -26.72 39.08
C SER A 369 -26.66 -27.40 38.53
N ILE A 370 -27.48 -27.98 39.40
CA ILE A 370 -28.70 -28.70 39.04
C ILE A 370 -29.90 -28.02 39.70
N ILE A 371 -31.00 -27.93 38.97
CA ILE A 371 -32.32 -27.62 39.52
C ILE A 371 -33.29 -28.70 39.06
N LEU A 372 -33.99 -29.31 40.01
CA LEU A 372 -35.07 -30.25 39.78
C LEU A 372 -36.39 -29.60 40.23
N LEU A 373 -37.36 -29.57 39.33
CA LEU A 373 -38.69 -28.98 39.56
C LEU A 373 -39.77 -30.05 39.44
N ASP A 374 -40.83 -29.90 40.23
CA ASP A 374 -42.04 -30.71 40.08
C ASP A 374 -42.86 -30.27 38.86
N GLU A 375 -43.98 -30.95 38.61
CA GLU A 375 -44.89 -30.65 37.50
C GLU A 375 -45.58 -29.28 37.61
N LYS A 376 -45.54 -28.66 38.80
CA LYS A 376 -46.07 -27.33 39.11
C LYS A 376 -44.98 -26.25 39.11
N GLN A 377 -43.75 -26.57 38.66
CA GLN A 377 -42.58 -25.68 38.65
C GLN A 377 -42.09 -25.26 40.05
N ASN A 378 -42.40 -26.02 41.09
CA ASN A 378 -41.81 -25.80 42.42
C ASN A 378 -40.49 -26.55 42.53
N ILE A 379 -39.55 -25.96 43.27
CA ILE A 379 -38.21 -26.54 43.44
C ILE A 379 -38.30 -27.78 44.31
N VAL A 380 -37.98 -28.93 43.74
CA VAL A 380 -37.78 -30.21 44.44
C VAL A 380 -36.39 -30.24 45.06
N TYR A 381 -35.38 -29.88 44.26
CA TYR A 381 -33.98 -29.83 44.65
C TYR A 381 -33.25 -28.76 43.85
N ALA A 382 -32.29 -28.08 44.47
CA ALA A 382 -31.38 -27.18 43.79
C ALA A 382 -29.99 -27.29 44.45
N SER A 383 -28.93 -27.21 43.65
CA SER A 383 -27.56 -27.17 44.17
C SER A 383 -27.38 -26.02 45.16
N GLU A 384 -26.68 -26.27 46.27
CA GLU A 384 -26.53 -25.30 47.38
C GLU A 384 -25.98 -23.94 46.93
N ARG A 385 -25.07 -23.93 45.95
CA ARG A 385 -24.44 -22.72 45.39
C ARG A 385 -25.41 -21.73 44.74
N LEU A 386 -26.60 -22.17 44.37
CA LEU A 386 -27.64 -21.32 43.78
C LEU A 386 -28.43 -20.56 44.85
N GLY A 387 -28.34 -20.95 46.13
CA GLY A 387 -29.06 -20.31 47.23
C GLY A 387 -30.59 -20.43 47.15
N LEU A 388 -31.11 -21.33 46.30
CA LEU A 388 -32.53 -21.52 46.10
C LEU A 388 -33.13 -22.45 47.17
N GLN A 389 -34.29 -22.08 47.70
CA GLN A 389 -35.00 -22.87 48.71
C GLN A 389 -35.96 -23.88 48.05
N PRO A 390 -36.00 -25.14 48.50
CA PRO A 390 -37.01 -26.08 48.05
C PRO A 390 -38.43 -25.57 48.34
N LEU A 391 -39.43 -26.05 47.59
CA LEU A 391 -40.85 -25.68 47.63
C LEU A 391 -41.20 -24.29 47.07
N ALA A 392 -40.22 -23.41 46.86
CA ALA A 392 -40.46 -22.14 46.19
C ALA A 392 -40.75 -22.35 44.69
N PRO A 393 -41.63 -21.54 44.07
CA PRO A 393 -41.78 -21.55 42.62
C PRO A 393 -40.50 -21.06 41.96
N PHE A 394 -40.09 -21.72 40.86
CA PHE A 394 -38.90 -21.33 40.11
C PHE A 394 -39.24 -20.27 39.06
N ASN A 395 -38.73 -19.05 39.25
CA ASN A 395 -38.87 -17.95 38.30
C ASN A 395 -37.53 -17.65 37.65
N TYR A 396 -37.51 -17.53 36.33
CA TYR A 396 -36.31 -17.26 35.55
C TYR A 396 -36.65 -16.51 34.26
N VAL A 397 -35.64 -15.89 33.65
CA VAL A 397 -35.73 -15.24 32.34
C VAL A 397 -34.81 -15.99 31.37
N THR A 398 -35.25 -16.16 30.12
CA THR A 398 -34.48 -16.84 29.07
C THR A 398 -34.05 -15.90 27.96
N GLY A 399 -32.83 -16.12 27.47
CA GLY A 399 -32.28 -15.43 26.30
C GLY A 399 -31.65 -14.09 26.62
N SER A 400 -30.97 -13.52 25.63
CA SER A 400 -30.39 -12.19 25.67
C SER A 400 -30.45 -11.58 24.27
N THR A 401 -30.78 -10.29 24.18
CA THR A 401 -30.73 -9.54 22.91
C THR A 401 -29.32 -9.07 22.56
N GLU A 402 -28.42 -9.00 23.53
CA GLU A 402 -27.07 -8.47 23.35
C GLU A 402 -26.07 -9.56 22.93
N TYR A 403 -26.20 -10.75 23.51
CA TYR A 403 -25.25 -11.84 23.32
C TYR A 403 -25.67 -12.80 22.21
N HIS A 404 -24.95 -12.77 21.09
CA HIS A 404 -25.10 -13.79 20.04
C HIS A 404 -24.30 -15.05 20.39
N THR A 405 -25.01 -16.14 20.71
CA THR A 405 -24.46 -17.44 21.10
C THR A 405 -25.37 -18.57 20.61
N ARG A 406 -24.80 -19.77 20.44
CA ARG A 406 -25.57 -21.01 20.20
C ARG A 406 -26.15 -21.60 21.50
N LEU A 407 -25.65 -21.15 22.64
CA LEU A 407 -26.01 -21.64 23.96
C LEU A 407 -27.35 -21.05 24.42
N LYS A 408 -28.14 -21.84 25.15
CA LYS A 408 -29.34 -21.35 25.81
C LYS A 408 -28.92 -20.59 27.08
N LEU A 409 -29.43 -19.38 27.26
CA LEU A 409 -29.08 -18.48 28.35
C LEU A 409 -30.23 -18.38 29.36
N MET A 410 -29.90 -18.34 30.65
CA MET A 410 -30.84 -18.22 31.76
C MET A 410 -30.32 -17.26 32.83
N ASP A 411 -31.22 -16.41 33.32
CA ASP A 411 -31.01 -15.54 34.47
C ASP A 411 -32.00 -15.91 35.58
N ILE A 412 -31.47 -16.14 36.79
CA ILE A 412 -32.24 -16.59 37.95
C ILE A 412 -32.53 -15.41 38.88
N ASN A 413 -31.56 -14.52 39.12
CA ASN A 413 -31.76 -13.44 40.09
C ASN A 413 -32.53 -12.23 39.55
N GLN A 414 -32.91 -12.24 38.27
CA GLN A 414 -33.70 -11.18 37.60
C GLN A 414 -33.18 -9.76 37.80
N GLN A 415 -31.94 -9.58 38.26
CA GLN A 415 -31.29 -8.29 38.20
C GLN A 415 -31.09 -8.01 36.71
N GLU A 416 -31.42 -6.79 36.28
CA GLU A 416 -31.08 -6.27 34.94
C GLU A 416 -29.56 -6.20 34.82
N ALA A 417 -28.92 -7.36 34.76
CA ALA A 417 -27.51 -7.50 34.48
C ALA A 417 -27.38 -7.60 32.97
N ASP A 418 -26.60 -6.69 32.37
CA ASP A 418 -26.28 -6.74 30.94
C ASP A 418 -25.68 -8.11 30.55
N THR A 419 -25.01 -8.79 31.50
CA THR A 419 -24.40 -10.10 31.30
C THR A 419 -25.29 -11.25 31.79
N PRO A 420 -25.58 -12.26 30.95
CA PRO A 420 -26.27 -13.48 31.38
C PRO A 420 -25.53 -14.20 32.52
N GLU A 421 -26.29 -14.76 33.47
CA GLU A 421 -25.78 -15.48 34.62
C GLU A 421 -25.36 -16.91 34.24
N PHE A 422 -26.25 -17.64 33.57
CA PHE A 422 -26.08 -19.07 33.29
C PHE A 422 -26.33 -19.43 31.83
N ILE A 423 -25.67 -20.50 31.41
CA ILE A 423 -26.02 -21.31 30.25
C ILE A 423 -26.66 -22.61 30.75
N TYR A 424 -27.61 -23.18 30.00
CA TYR A 424 -28.36 -24.32 30.51
C TYR A 424 -28.76 -25.38 29.47
N ALA A 425 -28.91 -26.61 29.95
CA ALA A 425 -29.66 -27.69 29.31
C ALA A 425 -30.95 -27.96 30.09
N HIS A 426 -32.00 -28.40 29.39
CA HIS A 426 -33.32 -28.65 29.96
C HIS A 426 -33.87 -29.98 29.47
N HIS A 427 -34.32 -30.80 30.42
CA HIS A 427 -34.92 -32.10 30.16
C HIS A 427 -36.22 -32.24 30.96
N GLN A 428 -37.27 -32.69 30.30
CA GLN A 428 -38.54 -33.04 30.95
C GLN A 428 -38.57 -34.55 31.20
N LEU A 429 -38.85 -34.95 32.44
CA LEU A 429 -38.94 -36.34 32.87
C LEU A 429 -40.33 -36.93 32.57
N LYS A 430 -40.43 -38.25 32.52
CA LYS A 430 -41.70 -38.98 32.26
C LYS A 430 -42.84 -38.67 33.23
N ASN A 431 -42.53 -38.31 34.48
CA ASN A 431 -43.53 -37.94 35.49
C ASN A 431 -43.95 -36.46 35.42
N GLY A 432 -43.47 -35.71 34.42
CA GLY A 432 -43.80 -34.29 34.24
C GLY A 432 -42.84 -33.33 34.96
N TRP A 433 -41.87 -33.84 35.71
CA TRP A 433 -40.84 -33.02 36.37
C TRP A 433 -39.87 -32.43 35.34
N HIS A 434 -39.21 -31.34 35.73
CA HIS A 434 -38.24 -30.66 34.88
C HIS A 434 -36.86 -30.63 35.54
N LEU A 435 -35.83 -31.01 34.80
CA LEU A 435 -34.44 -30.94 35.21
C LEU A 435 -33.72 -29.87 34.38
N TYR A 436 -33.03 -28.97 35.08
CA TYR A 436 -32.12 -27.99 34.51
C TYR A 436 -30.70 -28.28 34.97
N VAL A 437 -29.77 -28.30 34.02
CA VAL A 437 -28.33 -28.31 34.29
C VAL A 437 -27.79 -26.96 33.85
N LEU A 438 -27.15 -26.26 34.78
CA LEU A 438 -26.72 -24.87 34.66
C LEU A 438 -25.20 -24.79 34.74
N GLU A 439 -24.59 -23.93 33.94
CA GLU A 439 -23.18 -23.59 34.07
C GLU A 439 -23.03 -22.06 34.00
N PRO A 440 -22.18 -21.44 34.83
CA PRO A 440 -21.97 -19.98 34.78
C PRO A 440 -21.48 -19.52 33.41
N PHE A 441 -22.01 -18.40 32.91
CA PHE A 441 -21.63 -17.87 31.59
C PHE A 441 -20.30 -17.09 31.61
N VAL A 442 -19.97 -16.43 32.72
CA VAL A 442 -18.76 -15.59 32.86
C VAL A 442 -17.44 -16.31 32.51
N PRO A 443 -17.19 -17.56 32.92
CA PRO A 443 -16.01 -18.32 32.49
C PRO A 443 -15.83 -18.41 30.97
N LEU A 444 -16.91 -18.52 30.19
CA LEU A 444 -16.83 -18.54 28.73
C LEU A 444 -16.40 -17.17 28.17
N LEU A 445 -16.87 -16.07 28.78
CA LEU A 445 -16.44 -14.72 28.43
C LEU A 445 -14.96 -14.50 28.74
N THR A 446 -14.48 -14.96 29.90
CA THR A 446 -13.05 -14.83 30.26
C THR A 446 -12.17 -15.71 29.38
N LEU A 447 -12.63 -16.91 29.00
CA LEU A 447 -11.96 -17.76 28.01
C LEU A 447 -11.85 -17.05 26.66
N ALA A 448 -12.95 -16.45 26.18
CA ALA A 448 -12.97 -15.66 24.95
C ALA A 448 -11.97 -14.50 25.03
N GLN A 449 -12.06 -13.67 26.07
CA GLN A 449 -11.18 -12.52 26.27
C GLN A 449 -9.70 -12.93 26.26
N ASN A 450 -9.35 -14.01 26.97
CA ASN A 450 -7.99 -14.53 26.99
C ASN A 450 -7.53 -15.02 25.62
N GLN A 451 -8.39 -15.73 24.88
CA GLN A 451 -8.09 -16.23 23.55
C GLN A 451 -7.85 -15.09 22.55
N TYR A 452 -8.75 -14.11 22.52
CA TYR A 452 -8.60 -12.94 21.65
C TYR A 452 -7.35 -12.13 22.01
N THR A 453 -7.08 -11.91 23.31
CA THR A 453 -5.88 -11.16 23.76
C THR A 453 -4.60 -11.86 23.31
N LYS A 454 -4.49 -13.18 23.53
CA LYS A 454 -3.33 -13.98 23.08
C LYS A 454 -3.17 -13.93 21.57
N THR A 455 -4.27 -14.04 20.82
CA THR A 455 -4.25 -14.01 19.35
C THR A 455 -3.83 -12.65 18.82
N ILE A 456 -4.28 -11.55 19.43
CA ILE A 456 -3.88 -10.19 19.07
C ILE A 456 -2.39 -9.96 19.35
N ILE A 457 -1.86 -10.41 20.49
CA ILE A 457 -0.42 -10.33 20.79
C ILE A 457 0.40 -11.10 19.75
N LEU A 458 0.00 -12.33 19.43
CA LEU A 458 0.66 -13.14 18.42
C LEU A 458 0.59 -12.48 17.03
N LEU A 459 -0.54 -11.85 16.70
CA LEU A 459 -0.73 -11.12 15.45
C LEU A 459 0.17 -9.87 15.37
N LEU A 460 0.32 -9.13 16.46
CA LEU A 460 1.23 -7.97 16.49
C LEU A 460 2.69 -8.42 16.28
N LEU A 461 3.11 -9.51 16.93
CA LEU A 461 4.44 -10.09 16.73
C LEU A 461 4.66 -10.57 15.30
N SER A 462 3.68 -11.27 14.71
CA SER A 462 3.78 -11.75 13.33
C SER A 462 3.74 -10.62 12.31
N MET A 463 3.00 -9.53 12.58
CA MET A 463 2.99 -8.33 11.75
C MET A 463 4.34 -7.61 11.77
N VAL A 464 5.00 -7.50 12.92
CA VAL A 464 6.36 -6.96 13.01
C VAL A 464 7.34 -7.82 12.20
N GLY A 465 7.28 -9.15 12.35
CA GLY A 465 8.08 -10.08 11.55
C GLY A 465 7.83 -9.93 10.04
N ALA A 466 6.56 -9.86 9.64
CA ALA A 466 6.15 -9.67 8.24
C ALA A 466 6.67 -8.34 7.67
N ILE A 467 6.65 -7.25 8.44
CA ILE A 467 7.21 -5.95 8.03
C ILE A 467 8.72 -6.05 7.81
N ILE A 468 9.45 -6.75 8.69
CA ILE A 468 10.90 -6.94 8.56
C ILE A 468 11.20 -7.76 7.29
N ILE A 469 10.50 -8.87 7.09
CA ILE A 469 10.66 -9.75 5.93
C ILE A 469 10.31 -8.98 4.64
N ALA A 470 9.18 -8.26 4.60
CA ALA A 470 8.77 -7.47 3.45
C ALA A 470 9.80 -6.39 3.08
N LYS A 471 10.39 -5.72 4.07
CA LYS A 471 11.48 -4.76 3.84
C LYS A 471 12.74 -5.43 3.34
N ALA A 472 13.09 -6.62 3.85
CA ALA A 472 14.25 -7.37 3.39
C ALA A 472 14.10 -7.80 1.93
N ILE A 473 12.97 -8.43 1.58
CA ILE A 473 12.65 -8.85 0.19
C ILE A 473 12.62 -7.65 -0.76
N SER A 474 12.00 -6.56 -0.34
CA SER A 474 11.95 -5.33 -1.15
C SER A 474 13.35 -4.75 -1.40
N ARG A 475 14.24 -4.77 -0.39
CA ARG A 475 15.62 -4.32 -0.57
C ARG A 475 16.41 -5.22 -1.52
N LEU A 476 16.30 -6.54 -1.36
CA LEU A 476 16.96 -7.51 -2.25
C LEU A 476 16.59 -7.31 -3.72
N THR A 477 15.32 -7.01 -4.00
CA THR A 477 14.83 -6.85 -5.37
C THR A 477 15.07 -5.47 -5.98
N THR A 478 15.05 -4.40 -5.18
CA THR A 478 15.06 -3.02 -5.72
C THR A 478 16.40 -2.29 -5.59
N THR A 479 17.29 -2.75 -4.71
CA THR A 479 18.62 -2.10 -4.55
C THR A 479 19.47 -2.22 -5.81
N PRO A 480 19.55 -3.39 -6.49
CA PRO A 480 20.30 -3.49 -7.75
C PRO A 480 19.78 -2.55 -8.85
N LEU A 481 18.45 -2.43 -8.97
CA LEU A 481 17.81 -1.48 -9.89
C LEU A 481 18.13 -0.01 -9.55
N ALA A 482 18.16 0.34 -8.28
CA ALA A 482 18.51 1.69 -7.85
C ALA A 482 19.99 2.02 -8.12
N LEU A 483 20.90 1.06 -7.89
CA LEU A 483 22.32 1.18 -8.21
C LEU A 483 22.55 1.35 -9.71
N LEU A 484 21.87 0.56 -10.55
CA LEU A 484 21.90 0.72 -12.01
C LEU A 484 21.45 2.10 -12.45
N ALA A 485 20.30 2.56 -11.97
CA ALA A 485 19.80 3.90 -12.30
C ALA A 485 20.78 5.00 -11.87
N GLN A 486 21.45 4.83 -10.73
CA GLN A 486 22.45 5.79 -10.25
C GLN A 486 23.69 5.79 -11.14
N HIS A 487 24.26 4.62 -11.47
CA HIS A 487 25.43 4.45 -12.32
C HIS A 487 25.26 5.16 -13.68
N PHE A 488 24.14 4.91 -14.36
CA PHE A 488 23.86 5.53 -15.67
C PHE A 488 23.44 7.01 -15.57
N SER A 489 23.08 7.53 -14.39
CA SER A 489 22.69 8.94 -14.22
C SER A 489 23.83 9.88 -13.78
N GLN A 490 24.80 9.38 -13.00
CA GLN A 490 25.84 10.19 -12.36
C GLN A 490 27.15 10.28 -13.15
N ASN A 491 27.26 9.64 -14.31
CA ASN A 491 28.49 9.57 -15.09
C ASN A 491 28.87 10.89 -15.83
N LYS A 492 28.48 12.05 -15.28
CA LYS A 492 28.94 13.38 -15.75
C LYS A 492 30.25 13.85 -15.10
N ASP A 493 30.63 13.32 -13.93
CA ASP A 493 31.80 13.80 -13.17
C ASP A 493 32.83 12.71 -12.77
N GLY A 494 32.76 11.50 -13.33
CA GLY A 494 33.83 10.49 -13.21
C GLY A 494 34.16 9.99 -11.79
N SER A 495 33.28 10.22 -10.80
CA SER A 495 33.50 9.83 -9.40
C SER A 495 32.61 8.67 -8.94
N PHE A 496 32.32 7.69 -9.82
CA PHE A 496 31.61 6.47 -9.41
C PHE A 496 32.61 5.37 -9.07
N ASN A 497 32.41 4.68 -7.95
CA ASN A 497 33.36 3.69 -7.44
C ASN A 497 33.04 2.32 -8.07
N ASP A 498 33.57 2.05 -9.26
CA ASP A 498 33.23 0.89 -10.09
C ASP A 498 33.44 -0.46 -9.37
N GLU A 499 34.47 -0.58 -8.52
CA GLU A 499 34.70 -1.81 -7.73
C GLU A 499 33.54 -2.15 -6.78
N LYS A 500 32.90 -1.13 -6.18
CA LYS A 500 31.76 -1.36 -5.27
C LYS A 500 30.50 -1.72 -6.05
N PHE A 501 30.32 -1.11 -7.22
CA PHE A 501 29.19 -1.38 -8.09
C PHE A 501 29.25 -2.80 -8.66
N GLU A 502 30.40 -3.20 -9.22
CA GLU A 502 30.61 -4.56 -9.73
C GLU A 502 30.39 -5.60 -8.62
N HIS A 503 30.97 -5.42 -7.43
CA HIS A 503 30.81 -6.40 -6.34
C HIS A 503 29.37 -6.48 -5.81
N GLU A 504 28.62 -5.38 -5.76
CA GLU A 504 27.22 -5.39 -5.29
C GLU A 504 26.22 -5.87 -6.38
N LEU A 505 26.52 -5.68 -7.67
CA LEU A 505 25.65 -6.13 -8.76
C LEU A 505 25.92 -7.56 -9.23
N LEU A 506 27.20 -7.99 -9.24
CA LEU A 506 27.65 -9.33 -9.63
C LEU A 506 27.48 -10.38 -8.52
N ASP A 507 26.87 -10.01 -7.39
CA ASP A 507 26.48 -11.01 -6.39
C ASP A 507 25.43 -11.96 -6.99
N SER A 508 25.60 -13.26 -6.71
CA SER A 508 24.70 -14.36 -7.12
C SER A 508 23.24 -14.18 -6.67
N SER A 509 22.97 -13.24 -5.78
CA SER A 509 21.64 -12.89 -5.29
C SER A 509 20.86 -11.95 -6.23
N THR A 510 21.52 -11.34 -7.24
CA THR A 510 20.87 -10.45 -8.22
C THR A 510 20.01 -11.25 -9.22
N PRO A 511 18.73 -10.89 -9.43
CA PRO A 511 17.88 -11.50 -10.46
C PRO A 511 18.47 -11.41 -11.88
N GLN A 512 18.31 -12.48 -12.66
CA GLN A 512 18.85 -12.59 -14.02
C GLN A 512 18.33 -11.49 -14.97
N GLU A 513 17.08 -11.06 -14.81
CA GLU A 513 16.48 -9.99 -15.59
C GLU A 513 17.20 -8.65 -15.38
N ILE A 514 17.67 -8.38 -14.16
CA ILE A 514 18.40 -7.15 -13.84
C ILE A 514 19.80 -7.20 -14.45
N TYR A 515 20.46 -8.36 -14.40
CA TYR A 515 21.79 -8.54 -15.00
C TYR A 515 21.76 -8.41 -16.53
N SER A 516 20.81 -9.05 -17.20
CA SER A 516 20.65 -8.92 -18.66
C SER A 516 20.34 -7.48 -19.11
N LEU A 517 19.62 -6.71 -18.29
CA LEU A 517 19.39 -5.29 -18.53
C LEU A 517 20.69 -4.48 -18.41
N TYR A 518 21.54 -4.78 -17.43
CA TYR A 518 22.87 -4.16 -17.30
C TYR A 518 23.72 -4.41 -18.55
N GLU A 519 23.86 -5.66 -18.99
CA GLU A 519 24.63 -6.02 -20.20
C GLU A 519 24.10 -5.27 -21.44
N SER A 520 22.77 -5.18 -21.58
CA SER A 520 22.15 -4.48 -22.71
C SER A 520 22.42 -2.97 -22.68
N LEU A 521 22.41 -2.35 -21.49
CA LEU A 521 22.71 -0.92 -21.35
C LEU A 521 24.19 -0.62 -21.58
N GLU A 522 25.08 -1.47 -21.08
CA GLU A 522 26.53 -1.35 -21.29
C GLU A 522 26.89 -1.47 -22.78
N ALA A 523 26.35 -2.47 -23.49
CA ALA A 523 26.55 -2.64 -24.93
C ALA A 523 26.06 -1.42 -25.74
N ASN A 524 24.91 -0.85 -25.35
CA ASN A 524 24.39 0.37 -25.98
C ASN A 524 25.28 1.58 -25.71
N GLN A 525 25.83 1.73 -24.50
CA GLN A 525 26.75 2.82 -24.17
C GLN A 525 28.04 2.74 -25.00
N GLN A 526 28.62 1.55 -25.14
CA GLN A 526 29.81 1.33 -25.97
C GLN A 526 29.53 1.67 -27.45
N THR A 527 28.36 1.29 -27.95
CA THR A 527 27.93 1.61 -29.32
C THR A 527 27.75 3.12 -29.54
N LEU A 528 27.22 3.85 -28.56
CA LEU A 528 27.10 5.31 -28.64
C LEU A 528 28.47 5.99 -28.66
N LEU A 529 29.41 5.53 -27.83
CA LEU A 529 30.75 6.08 -27.78
C LEU A 529 31.51 5.87 -29.11
N SER A 530 31.39 4.69 -29.72
CA SER A 530 32.02 4.41 -31.02
C SER A 530 31.45 5.30 -32.13
N HIS A 531 30.13 5.51 -32.15
CA HIS A 531 29.50 6.45 -33.07
C HIS A 531 29.93 7.91 -32.83
N GLN A 532 30.11 8.33 -31.58
CA GLN A 532 30.59 9.67 -31.27
C GLN A 532 32.00 9.89 -31.84
N LEU A 533 32.92 8.94 -31.64
CA LEU A 533 34.27 9.00 -32.20
C LEU A 533 34.25 9.02 -33.73
N GLU A 534 33.40 8.21 -34.37
CA GLU A 534 33.25 8.20 -35.83
C GLU A 534 32.73 9.55 -36.37
N LEU A 535 31.81 10.19 -35.65
CA LEU A 535 31.28 11.52 -36.00
C LEU A 535 32.35 12.60 -35.83
N GLU A 536 33.14 12.57 -34.76
CA GLU A 536 34.24 13.50 -34.53
C GLU A 536 35.27 13.43 -35.67
N ASP A 537 35.66 12.22 -36.08
CA ASP A 537 36.56 12.02 -37.22
C ASP A 537 35.96 12.53 -38.54
N LYS A 538 34.67 12.27 -38.80
CA LYS A 538 33.98 12.82 -39.98
C LYS A 538 33.94 14.34 -39.98
N VAL A 539 33.67 14.97 -38.85
CA VAL A 539 33.66 16.43 -38.71
C VAL A 539 35.05 17.00 -38.98
N LYS A 540 36.09 16.39 -38.42
CA LYS A 540 37.48 16.79 -38.65
C LYS A 540 37.86 16.70 -40.13
N GLN A 541 37.52 15.60 -40.79
CA GLN A 541 37.79 15.41 -42.21
C GLN A 541 37.09 16.47 -43.07
N ARG A 542 35.80 16.74 -42.81
CA ARG A 542 35.03 17.78 -43.52
C ARG A 542 35.61 19.18 -43.35
N THR A 543 36.17 19.47 -42.17
CA THR A 543 36.80 20.77 -41.88
C THR A 543 38.05 20.96 -42.74
N ILE A 544 38.90 19.95 -42.84
CA ILE A 544 40.11 19.97 -43.69
C ILE A 544 39.75 20.15 -45.17
N ASP A 545 38.77 19.40 -45.67
CA ASP A 545 38.33 19.50 -47.06
C ASP A 545 37.82 20.92 -47.40
N LEU A 546 37.09 21.54 -46.46
CA LEU A 546 36.57 22.90 -46.60
C LEU A 546 37.69 23.94 -46.64
N GLU A 547 38.71 23.82 -45.79
CA GLU A 547 39.87 24.71 -45.77
C GLU A 547 40.65 24.66 -47.09
N ILE A 548 40.88 23.46 -47.63
CA ILE A 548 41.56 23.28 -48.93
C ILE A 548 40.76 23.91 -50.06
N ALA A 549 39.44 23.70 -50.10
CA ALA A 549 38.57 24.28 -51.12
C ALA A 549 38.56 25.81 -51.06
N ASN A 550 38.52 26.38 -49.85
CA ASN A 550 38.51 27.82 -49.64
C ASN A 550 39.83 28.48 -50.07
N GLY A 551 40.97 27.81 -49.82
CA GLY A 551 42.29 28.26 -50.29
C GLY A 551 42.37 28.34 -51.83
N LYS A 552 41.92 27.30 -52.53
CA LYS A 552 41.93 27.29 -54.01
C LYS A 552 41.05 28.37 -54.63
N LEU A 553 39.86 28.62 -54.05
CA LEU A 553 38.97 29.67 -54.52
C LEU A 553 39.59 31.07 -54.38
N LYS A 554 40.36 31.30 -53.32
CA LYS A 554 41.05 32.57 -53.09
C LYS A 554 42.12 32.83 -54.16
N ASP A 555 42.98 31.84 -54.44
CA ASP A 555 44.05 31.98 -55.44
C ASP A 555 43.50 32.25 -56.85
N MET A 556 42.41 31.56 -57.23
CA MET A 556 41.74 31.77 -58.52
C MET A 556 41.13 33.17 -58.66
N ALA A 557 40.77 33.84 -57.56
CA ALA A 557 40.13 35.15 -57.59
C ALA A 557 41.14 36.32 -57.65
N GLU A 558 42.39 36.09 -57.21
CA GLU A 558 43.40 37.14 -56.99
C GLU A 558 44.51 37.19 -58.05
N ARG A 559 44.75 36.09 -58.79
CA ARG A 559 45.84 35.99 -59.79
C ARG A 559 45.34 35.95 -61.23
N ASP A 560 46.19 36.33 -62.18
CA ASP A 560 45.99 36.16 -63.63
C ASP A 560 46.29 34.71 -64.04
N SER A 561 45.40 34.09 -64.81
CA SER A 561 45.48 32.66 -65.13
C SER A 561 46.63 32.27 -66.06
N LEU A 562 47.20 33.23 -66.82
CA LEU A 562 48.29 32.96 -67.75
C LEU A 562 49.67 33.21 -67.13
N THR A 563 49.81 34.33 -66.42
CA THR A 563 51.10 34.82 -65.91
C THR A 563 51.34 34.52 -64.43
N ASN A 564 50.29 34.13 -63.70
CA ASN A 564 50.30 33.92 -62.24
C ASN A 564 50.69 35.17 -61.42
N LEU A 565 50.82 36.34 -62.05
CA LEU A 565 50.92 37.64 -61.39
C LEU A 565 49.55 38.03 -60.81
N TYR A 566 49.51 39.07 -59.97
CA TYR A 566 48.24 39.58 -59.49
C TYR A 566 47.40 40.14 -60.65
N ASN A 567 46.09 39.96 -60.59
CA ASN A 567 45.19 40.56 -61.57
C ASN A 567 44.90 42.03 -61.23
N ARG A 568 44.41 42.79 -62.22
CA ARG A 568 44.06 44.21 -62.07
C ARG A 568 43.22 44.50 -60.82
N ARG A 569 42.18 43.70 -60.57
CA ARG A 569 41.27 43.88 -59.43
C ARG A 569 41.97 43.75 -58.08
N TYR A 570 42.87 42.79 -57.93
CA TYR A 570 43.68 42.66 -56.72
C TYR A 570 44.59 43.88 -56.53
N THR A 571 45.20 44.34 -57.62
CA THR A 571 46.14 45.47 -57.61
C THR A 571 45.48 46.78 -57.20
N GLU A 572 44.32 47.11 -57.76
CA GLU A 572 43.52 48.28 -57.37
C GLU A 572 43.17 48.25 -55.88
N LYS A 573 42.80 47.08 -55.34
CA LYS A 573 42.46 46.90 -53.93
C LYS A 573 43.68 47.02 -53.01
N GLN A 574 44.83 46.48 -53.40
CA GLN A 574 46.04 46.53 -52.56
C GLN A 574 46.74 47.89 -52.62
N PHE A 575 46.66 48.61 -53.75
CA PHE A 575 47.28 49.92 -53.89
C PHE A 575 46.88 50.88 -52.76
N LEU A 576 45.59 50.94 -52.41
CA LEU A 576 45.11 51.79 -51.31
C LEU A 576 45.78 51.47 -49.97
N LYS A 577 46.03 50.18 -49.68
CA LYS A 577 46.70 49.76 -48.45
C LYS A 577 48.19 50.07 -48.47
N ILE A 578 48.83 49.88 -49.63
CA ILE A 578 50.23 50.20 -49.83
C ILE A 578 50.44 51.71 -49.71
N GLN A 579 49.55 52.50 -50.29
CA GLN A 579 49.56 53.96 -50.19
C GLN A 579 49.43 54.43 -48.74
N ASP A 580 48.43 53.94 -48.01
CA ASP A 580 48.22 54.28 -46.59
C ASP A 580 49.43 53.86 -45.71
N LEU A 581 50.12 52.76 -46.06
CA LEU A 581 51.36 52.36 -45.40
C LEU A 581 52.52 53.33 -45.69
N CYS A 582 52.75 53.68 -46.96
CA CYS A 582 53.84 54.58 -47.37
C CYS A 582 53.58 56.03 -46.94
N GLU A 583 52.34 56.50 -46.93
CA GLU A 583 51.98 57.86 -46.47
C GLU A 583 52.31 58.04 -44.98
N ARG A 584 52.02 57.04 -44.14
CA ARG A 584 52.46 57.03 -42.74
C ARG A 584 53.98 57.06 -42.56
N GLY A 585 54.71 56.46 -43.50
CA GLY A 585 56.17 56.41 -43.49
C GLY A 585 56.84 57.63 -44.14
N GLN A 586 56.07 58.54 -44.76
CA GLN A 586 56.57 59.59 -45.65
C GLN A 586 57.47 59.02 -46.77
N ASP A 587 57.12 57.83 -47.26
CA ASP A 587 57.86 57.09 -48.28
C ASP A 587 57.32 57.40 -49.69
N THR A 588 58.21 57.28 -50.69
CA THR A 588 57.83 57.39 -52.10
C THR A 588 57.34 56.06 -52.67
N ILE A 589 56.42 56.15 -53.63
CA ILE A 589 55.90 55.02 -54.40
C ILE A 589 56.29 55.22 -55.86
N ALA A 590 56.72 54.15 -56.52
CA ALA A 590 56.82 54.13 -57.97
C ALA A 590 55.66 53.30 -58.56
N VAL A 591 54.83 53.95 -59.38
CA VAL A 591 53.85 53.28 -60.22
C VAL A 591 54.40 53.21 -61.63
N VAL A 592 54.58 51.98 -62.11
CA VAL A 592 55.28 51.69 -63.35
C VAL A 592 54.32 50.96 -64.28
N LEU A 593 54.18 51.48 -65.50
CA LEU A 593 53.45 50.84 -66.58
C LEU A 593 54.45 50.34 -67.62
N LEU A 594 54.34 49.06 -67.96
CA LEU A 594 55.22 48.37 -68.91
C LEU A 594 54.40 47.82 -70.05
N ASP A 595 54.90 47.97 -71.27
CA ASP A 595 54.27 47.46 -72.47
C ASP A 595 55.32 46.85 -73.41
N LEU A 596 55.04 45.64 -73.87
CA LEU A 596 55.94 44.88 -74.74
C LEU A 596 55.96 45.49 -76.14
N ASP A 597 57.14 45.90 -76.58
CA ASP A 597 57.31 46.56 -77.87
C ASP A 597 56.96 45.62 -79.03
N PHE A 598 56.06 46.08 -79.91
CA PHE A 598 55.61 45.33 -81.08
C PHE A 598 54.96 43.97 -80.76
N PHE A 599 54.34 43.78 -79.59
CA PHE A 599 53.72 42.50 -79.21
C PHE A 599 52.67 42.01 -80.21
N LYS A 600 51.86 42.92 -80.78
CA LYS A 600 50.95 42.56 -81.88
C LYS A 600 51.68 41.93 -83.07
N LYS A 601 52.87 42.42 -83.44
CA LYS A 601 53.69 41.82 -84.50
C LYS A 601 54.20 40.44 -84.11
N VAL A 602 54.52 40.22 -82.83
CA VAL A 602 54.89 38.89 -82.31
C VAL A 602 53.72 37.93 -82.48
N ASN A 603 52.50 38.32 -82.07
CA ASN A 603 51.30 37.51 -82.29
C ASN A 603 51.01 37.25 -83.77
N ASP A 604 51.13 38.28 -84.61
CA ASP A 604 50.85 38.16 -86.04
C ASP A 604 51.89 37.29 -86.78
N THR A 605 53.14 37.22 -86.26
CA THR A 605 54.25 36.49 -86.89
C THR A 605 54.39 35.06 -86.38
N TYR A 606 54.25 34.85 -85.07
CA TYR A 606 54.51 33.57 -84.40
C TYR A 606 53.24 32.93 -83.80
N GLY A 607 52.09 33.60 -83.91
CA GLY A 607 50.82 33.13 -83.37
C GLY A 607 50.63 33.44 -81.88
N HIS A 608 49.38 33.35 -81.43
CA HIS A 608 49.00 33.70 -80.06
C HIS A 608 49.69 32.84 -78.97
N LEU A 609 50.04 31.58 -79.26
CA LEU A 609 50.75 30.73 -78.31
C LEU A 609 52.18 31.25 -78.02
N ALA A 610 52.87 31.75 -79.03
CA ALA A 610 54.18 32.38 -78.85
C ALA A 610 54.07 33.73 -78.11
N GLY A 611 52.97 34.47 -78.33
CA GLY A 611 52.62 35.64 -77.53
C GLY A 611 52.37 35.31 -76.06
N ASP A 612 51.64 34.23 -75.78
CA ASP A 612 51.39 33.75 -74.42
C ASP A 612 52.69 33.35 -73.70
N GLU A 613 53.60 32.66 -74.37
CA GLU A 613 54.93 32.37 -73.81
C GLU A 613 55.75 33.65 -73.59
N CYS A 614 55.66 34.62 -74.49
CA CYS A 614 56.30 35.92 -74.28
C CYS A 614 55.80 36.61 -73.00
N LEU A 615 54.49 36.55 -72.73
CA LEU A 615 53.91 37.09 -71.50
C LEU A 615 54.32 36.30 -70.25
N LYS A 616 54.43 34.96 -70.34
CA LYS A 616 54.95 34.13 -69.24
C LYS A 616 56.41 34.44 -68.93
N VAL A 617 57.25 34.57 -69.95
CA VAL A 617 58.66 34.94 -69.78
C VAL A 617 58.76 36.34 -69.17
N MET A 618 57.99 37.31 -69.65
CA MET A 618 57.89 38.63 -69.04
C MET A 618 57.55 38.56 -67.54
N ALA A 619 56.53 37.79 -67.18
CA ALA A 619 56.12 37.59 -65.80
C ALA A 619 57.21 36.91 -64.94
N GLN A 620 57.88 35.87 -65.47
CA GLN A 620 58.98 35.21 -64.78
C GLN A 620 60.18 36.15 -64.56
N VAL A 621 60.52 36.97 -65.56
CA VAL A 621 61.61 37.94 -65.45
C VAL A 621 61.22 39.00 -64.42
N LEU A 622 59.97 39.50 -64.43
CA LEU A 622 59.44 40.41 -63.42
C LEU A 622 59.57 39.82 -62.01
N SER A 623 59.02 38.63 -61.76
CA SER A 623 59.06 37.98 -60.43
C SER A 623 60.48 37.64 -59.96
N SER A 624 61.40 37.33 -60.88
CA SER A 624 62.79 37.04 -60.52
C SER A 624 63.65 38.29 -60.33
N HIS A 625 63.23 39.45 -60.85
CA HIS A 625 63.93 40.72 -60.74
C HIS A 625 63.44 41.54 -59.54
N PHE A 626 62.12 41.63 -59.36
CA PHE A 626 61.47 42.29 -58.24
C PHE A 626 61.12 41.25 -57.16
N LYS A 627 62.00 41.10 -56.17
CA LYS A 627 61.94 40.02 -55.17
C LYS A 627 61.34 40.43 -53.83
N ARG A 628 60.97 41.70 -53.63
CA ARG A 628 60.44 42.13 -52.35
C ARG A 628 58.98 41.66 -52.25
N ASP A 629 58.60 41.07 -51.12
CA ASP A 629 57.21 40.62 -50.87
C ASP A 629 56.19 41.77 -50.94
N VAL A 630 56.67 43.02 -50.82
CA VAL A 630 55.88 44.24 -50.91
C VAL A 630 55.73 44.77 -52.34
N ASP A 631 56.53 44.29 -53.30
CA ASP A 631 56.42 44.69 -54.70
C ASP A 631 55.17 44.05 -55.31
N LEU A 632 54.27 44.89 -55.81
CA LEU A 632 53.01 44.43 -56.39
C LEU A 632 53.17 44.30 -57.90
N LEU A 633 53.34 43.06 -58.36
CA LEU A 633 53.51 42.74 -59.78
C LEU A 633 52.17 42.31 -60.38
N CYS A 634 51.71 43.05 -61.39
CA CYS A 634 50.39 42.87 -61.96
C CYS A 634 50.44 42.75 -63.48
N ARG A 635 49.63 41.84 -64.03
CA ARG A 635 49.22 41.92 -65.44
C ARG A 635 47.94 42.75 -65.51
N TYR A 636 48.04 43.95 -66.09
CA TYR A 636 46.99 44.96 -66.04
C TYR A 636 45.96 44.78 -67.17
N GLY A 637 46.42 44.39 -68.37
CA GLY A 637 45.56 44.03 -69.49
C GLY A 637 46.36 43.64 -70.72
N GLY A 638 45.95 42.59 -71.45
CA GLY A 638 46.62 42.17 -72.70
C GLY A 638 48.13 41.97 -72.55
N GLU A 639 48.91 42.92 -73.07
CA GLU A 639 50.38 43.00 -73.06
C GLU A 639 50.97 44.00 -72.03
N GLU A 640 50.11 44.65 -71.25
CA GLU A 640 50.44 45.68 -70.26
C GLU A 640 50.64 45.08 -68.87
N PHE A 641 51.73 45.48 -68.22
CA PHE A 641 52.05 45.11 -66.85
C PHE A 641 52.16 46.37 -65.99
N VAL A 642 51.66 46.28 -64.76
CA VAL A 642 51.77 47.34 -63.76
C VAL A 642 52.59 46.85 -62.60
N LEU A 643 53.54 47.67 -62.16
CA LEU A 643 54.26 47.47 -60.91
C LEU A 643 53.92 48.62 -59.97
N VAL A 644 53.60 48.28 -58.73
CA VAL A 644 53.59 49.24 -57.62
C VAL A 644 54.74 48.88 -56.71
N LEU A 645 55.74 49.74 -56.65
CA LEU A 645 56.96 49.55 -55.87
C LEU A 645 56.93 50.52 -54.68
N PRO A 646 56.54 50.05 -53.49
CA PRO A 646 56.50 50.89 -52.30
C PRO A 646 57.88 51.14 -51.70
N MET A 647 58.02 52.23 -50.96
CA MET A 647 59.25 52.59 -50.25
C MET A 647 60.45 52.51 -51.18
N CYS A 648 60.27 53.09 -52.37
CA CYS A 648 61.25 53.02 -53.43
C CYS A 648 62.29 54.13 -53.22
N ASN A 649 63.55 53.89 -53.61
CA ASN A 649 64.55 54.95 -53.58
C ASN A 649 64.44 55.75 -54.88
N SER A 650 63.90 56.96 -54.80
CA SER A 650 63.62 57.82 -55.95
C SER A 650 64.82 58.07 -56.87
N LEU A 651 66.06 57.99 -56.36
CA LEU A 651 67.29 58.15 -57.16
C LEU A 651 67.67 56.89 -57.94
N ASN A 652 67.28 55.70 -57.46
CA ASN A 652 67.75 54.42 -57.99
C ASN A 652 66.66 53.63 -58.75
N VAL A 653 65.38 54.00 -58.64
CA VAL A 653 64.27 53.29 -59.31
C VAL A 653 64.45 53.29 -60.83
N GLU A 654 64.84 54.41 -61.43
CA GLU A 654 65.05 54.49 -62.88
C GLU A 654 66.17 53.55 -63.34
N GLU A 655 67.27 53.47 -62.59
CA GLU A 655 68.35 52.52 -62.87
C GLU A 655 67.85 51.08 -62.74
N HIS A 656 67.08 50.78 -61.69
CA HIS A 656 66.53 49.44 -61.46
C HIS A 656 65.57 48.99 -62.58
N LEU A 657 64.75 49.91 -63.10
CA LEU A 657 63.89 49.68 -64.27
C LEU A 657 64.70 49.49 -65.56
N ASN A 658 65.79 50.24 -65.74
CA ASN A 658 66.70 50.06 -66.87
C ASN A 658 67.45 48.73 -66.85
N GLN A 659 67.84 48.26 -65.66
CA GLN A 659 68.41 46.93 -65.46
C GLN A 659 67.41 45.84 -65.84
N PHE A 660 66.15 45.95 -65.40
CA PHE A 660 65.07 45.05 -65.79
C PHE A 660 64.87 45.03 -67.32
N ARG A 661 64.74 46.20 -67.95
CA ARG A 661 64.59 46.34 -69.40
C ARG A 661 65.72 45.64 -70.16
N THR A 662 66.97 45.88 -69.74
CA THR A 662 68.16 45.27 -70.35
C THR A 662 68.19 43.75 -70.17
N ARG A 663 67.73 43.27 -69.01
CA ARG A 663 67.63 41.84 -68.71
C ARG A 663 66.57 41.14 -69.56
N LEU A 664 65.41 41.79 -69.76
CA LEU A 664 64.35 41.28 -70.63
C LEU A 664 64.79 41.24 -72.09
N ALA A 665 65.43 42.30 -72.58
CA ALA A 665 65.93 42.37 -73.97
C ALA A 665 66.96 41.27 -74.31
N LYS A 666 67.63 40.71 -73.29
CA LYS A 666 68.57 39.59 -73.42
C LYS A 666 67.90 38.21 -73.29
N GLN A 667 66.63 38.14 -72.90
CA GLN A 667 65.92 36.86 -72.85
C GLN A 667 65.60 36.38 -74.26
N ILE A 668 65.88 35.11 -74.49
CA ILE A 668 65.48 34.41 -75.70
C ILE A 668 64.17 33.69 -75.40
N ILE A 669 63.13 34.04 -76.14
CA ILE A 669 61.82 33.38 -76.08
C ILE A 669 61.76 32.41 -77.25
N THR A 670 61.43 31.16 -76.96
CA THR A 670 61.28 30.11 -77.97
C THR A 670 59.80 29.86 -78.20
N ASP A 671 59.35 29.96 -79.45
CA ASP A 671 58.01 29.57 -79.85
C ASP A 671 57.81 28.05 -79.62
N PRO A 672 56.85 27.62 -78.78
CA PRO A 672 56.57 26.21 -78.56
C PRO A 672 56.20 25.44 -79.83
N ALA A 673 55.55 26.10 -80.80
CA ALA A 673 55.02 25.46 -82.00
C ALA A 673 56.08 25.28 -83.08
N THR A 674 56.91 26.28 -83.33
CA THR A 674 57.89 26.25 -84.44
C THR A 674 59.34 26.13 -83.99
N GLN A 675 59.63 26.16 -82.69
CA GLN A 675 60.99 26.18 -82.11
C GLN A 675 61.86 27.36 -82.59
N ASN A 676 61.25 28.43 -83.10
CA ASN A 676 61.97 29.63 -83.49
C ASN A 676 62.26 30.50 -82.26
N SER A 677 63.46 31.06 -82.19
CA SER A 677 63.88 31.94 -81.12
C SER A 677 63.77 33.41 -81.53
N PHE A 678 63.16 34.22 -80.67
CA PHE A 678 63.07 35.67 -80.81
C PHE A 678 63.34 36.36 -79.46
N SER A 679 63.59 37.66 -79.49
CA SER A 679 63.65 38.49 -78.29
C SER A 679 62.68 39.64 -78.41
N VAL A 680 62.23 40.13 -77.26
CA VAL A 680 61.33 41.28 -77.17
C VAL A 680 61.96 42.35 -76.31
N THR A 681 61.62 43.59 -76.61
CA THR A 681 61.96 44.74 -75.78
C THR A 681 60.71 45.25 -75.09
N VAL A 682 60.89 46.08 -74.07
CA VAL A 682 59.80 46.69 -73.31
C VAL A 682 60.03 48.18 -73.24
N SER A 683 58.98 48.94 -73.45
CA SER A 683 58.94 50.36 -73.12
C SER A 683 58.36 50.52 -71.73
N ILE A 684 58.95 51.41 -70.92
CA ILE A 684 58.58 51.58 -69.51
C ILE A 684 58.28 53.06 -69.25
N GLY A 685 57.09 53.33 -68.75
CA GLY A 685 56.70 54.62 -68.21
C GLY A 685 56.53 54.51 -66.70
N ALA A 686 57.17 55.39 -65.94
CA ALA A 686 57.06 55.39 -64.48
C ALA A 686 56.72 56.78 -63.93
N LEU A 687 55.87 56.81 -62.91
CA LEU A 687 55.70 57.94 -62.01
C LEU A 687 56.32 57.57 -60.66
N ILE A 688 57.27 58.38 -60.19
CA ILE A 688 57.82 58.32 -58.85
C ILE A 688 57.33 59.55 -58.11
N ALA A 689 56.53 59.35 -57.08
CA ALA A 689 55.99 60.46 -56.29
C ALA A 689 55.84 60.08 -54.82
N ASP A 690 55.68 61.09 -53.97
CA ASP A 690 55.31 60.90 -52.57
C ASP A 690 53.95 60.20 -52.49
N ALA A 691 53.75 59.34 -51.49
CA ALA A 691 52.50 58.59 -51.33
C ALA A 691 51.25 59.51 -51.25
N SER A 692 51.42 60.78 -50.86
CA SER A 692 50.38 61.81 -50.80
C SER A 692 49.96 62.40 -52.16
N TYR A 693 50.62 62.06 -53.27
CA TYR A 693 50.38 62.66 -54.59
C TYR A 693 48.91 62.57 -55.04
N ASN A 694 48.30 61.39 -54.98
CA ASN A 694 46.88 61.22 -55.27
C ASN A 694 46.34 59.89 -54.74
N ALA A 695 45.12 59.87 -54.19
CA ALA A 695 44.49 58.65 -53.67
C ALA A 695 44.05 57.63 -54.76
N SER A 696 43.96 58.04 -56.02
CA SER A 696 43.48 57.18 -57.11
C SER A 696 44.62 56.60 -57.93
N LEU A 697 44.74 55.26 -57.96
CA LEU A 697 45.70 54.55 -58.81
C LEU A 697 45.59 54.96 -60.29
N ASP A 698 44.38 55.27 -60.78
CA ASP A 698 44.16 55.68 -62.17
C ASP A 698 44.89 56.99 -62.50
N VAL A 699 45.03 57.90 -61.53
CA VAL A 699 45.78 59.15 -61.72
C VAL A 699 47.28 58.87 -61.84
N TRP A 700 47.81 57.93 -61.05
CA TRP A 700 49.20 57.50 -61.15
C TRP A 700 49.48 56.80 -62.47
N LEU A 701 48.59 55.89 -62.88
CA LEU A 701 48.69 55.15 -64.13
C LEU A 701 48.58 56.08 -65.34
N LYS A 702 47.72 57.10 -65.31
CA LYS A 702 47.64 58.10 -66.39
C LYS A 702 48.98 58.81 -66.60
N GLN A 703 49.66 59.18 -65.52
CA GLN A 703 50.97 59.82 -65.64
C GLN A 703 52.06 58.84 -66.11
N ALA A 704 52.01 57.59 -65.64
CA ALA A 704 52.89 56.53 -66.11
C ALA A 704 52.66 56.22 -67.60
N ASP A 705 51.41 56.24 -68.08
CA ASP A 705 51.03 56.06 -69.48
C ASP A 705 51.55 57.20 -70.37
N GLU A 706 51.45 58.45 -69.93
CA GLU A 706 52.07 59.57 -70.64
C GLU A 706 53.59 59.40 -70.79
N ASN A 707 54.24 58.83 -69.77
CA ASN A 707 55.67 58.52 -69.83
C ASN A 707 55.96 57.32 -70.72
N LEU A 708 55.10 56.29 -70.71
CA LEU A 708 55.20 55.15 -71.60
C LEU A 708 55.04 55.57 -73.07
N TYR A 709 54.10 56.48 -73.34
CA TYR A 709 53.92 57.07 -74.67
C TYR A 709 55.19 57.80 -75.12
N LYS A 710 55.80 58.62 -74.25
CA LYS A 710 57.10 59.26 -74.54
C LYS A 710 58.21 58.24 -74.79
N ALA A 711 58.24 57.12 -74.05
CA ALA A 711 59.20 56.05 -74.26
C ALA A 711 59.02 55.40 -75.65
N LYS A 712 57.78 55.16 -76.07
CA LYS A 712 57.45 54.63 -77.40
C LYS A 712 57.82 55.60 -78.53
N ASP A 713 57.60 56.90 -78.34
CA ASP A 713 57.92 57.94 -79.32
C ASP A 713 59.44 58.16 -79.49
N ARG A 714 60.22 57.98 -78.41
CA ARG A 714 61.70 58.03 -78.40
C ARG A 714 62.39 56.85 -79.11
N GLY A 715 61.64 56.00 -79.80
CA GLY A 715 62.17 54.83 -80.51
C GLY A 715 62.04 53.51 -79.74
N ARG A 716 61.22 53.45 -78.69
CA ARG A 716 60.95 52.26 -77.85
C ARG A 716 62.18 51.75 -77.08
N ASN A 717 62.03 50.63 -76.36
CA ASN A 717 63.09 50.01 -75.56
C ASN A 717 63.84 50.99 -74.65
N CYS A 718 63.11 51.89 -73.99
CA CYS A 718 63.67 52.85 -73.05
C CYS A 718 62.74 53.05 -71.85
N VAL A 719 63.29 53.67 -70.81
CA VAL A 719 62.57 54.05 -69.59
C VAL A 719 62.39 55.55 -69.61
N VAL A 720 61.17 56.02 -69.30
CA VAL A 720 60.89 57.43 -69.06
C VAL A 720 60.23 57.54 -67.69
N CYS A 721 60.84 58.33 -66.81
CA CYS A 721 60.36 58.58 -65.46
C CYS A 721 59.94 60.05 -65.31
N THR A 722 58.91 60.29 -64.50
CA THR A 722 58.62 61.62 -63.95
C THR A 722 58.71 61.54 -62.43
N HIS A 723 59.40 62.52 -61.83
CA HIS A 723 59.53 62.66 -60.39
C HIS A 723 58.64 63.81 -59.93
N ILE A 724 57.67 63.52 -59.06
CA ILE A 724 56.81 64.51 -58.40
C ILE A 724 57.01 64.32 -56.90
N ILE A 725 58.14 64.84 -56.42
CA ILE A 725 58.57 64.77 -55.03
C ILE A 725 58.68 66.22 -54.56
N GLU A 726 58.10 66.55 -53.41
CA GLU A 726 58.28 67.88 -52.85
C GLU A 726 59.76 68.08 -52.45
N PRO A 727 60.40 69.22 -52.80
CA PRO A 727 61.76 69.47 -52.36
C PRO A 727 61.80 69.60 -50.83
N ILE A 728 62.61 68.74 -50.19
CA ILE A 728 62.96 68.83 -48.76
C ILE A 728 63.82 70.05 -48.51
#